data_AF-A0A258RNK6-F1
#
_entry.id   AF-A0A258RNK6-F1
#
_cell.length_a   1.000
_cell.length_b   1.000
_cell.length_c   1.000
_cell.angle_alpha   90.00
_cell.angle_beta   90.00
_cell.angle_gamma   90.00
#
_symmetry.space_group_name_H-M   'P 1'
#
loop_
_entity.id
_entity.type
_entity.pdbx_description
1 polymer ?
#
loop_
_entity_poly.entity_id
_entity_poly.type
_entity_poly.pdbx_seq_one_letter_code
_entity_poly.pdbx_strand_id
1 'polypeptide(L)'
;MARIRKIILGTVAIVAIGAGVTYGWQQYRDKRIMDDSREAQATSDSEVTSGPANTLLWGDTHLHTANSIDAFGFGVKLGPEEALRFARGEEVTSTGGLKAKLERPLDFLVIADHSGGLGATKALYDAPGFLIGDPTLRRWHDEMHKGPEGMQRVTAELIDAVGRNALPAALTDPEKQRKTSTNIWTNHSSLIERYNEPGKFTAFMGFEYTLMPGGNNLHRVVMFRDGKSRTDKVLPYDPGQGDTPVSQLWDYMDNYEKVTGGKVLAIPHNSNLSNGLMFELVGPDGGPMTAQYARRRAAREPVAEITQIKGDSESHSFLSPNDEFAGFGTAGWELGNLTMQQKKKPQDYAGEYIREALKRGLAIEARTGVNPYKFGVIGSTDSHTALATADENNFFGKHAGVEPNAKRASQAQNLGTRVGRFGWHYLAGGYAAVWATANTRAAIFDAMMRREVYATTGPRMTVRFFGGWDFNEKDFASDWVKAGYAKGVPMGADLKPGNGAPKFMISALKDPMGANLDRVQVVKGWVNASGKLQEKVFDVVWADADKRQKGANGKVPAVGDTVNIAKASYTNSIGDPELRVVWTDPEFDRNTRAFYYVRVIEIPTPRWVLFDALRYGAKLLPGTELKAQERAYSSPIWYNPKKS
;
A
#
# COMPACT_ATOMS: atom_id res chain seq x y z
N MET A 1 67.64 -11.00 0.80
CA MET A 1 66.44 -10.51 1.53
C MET A 1 66.09 -9.03 1.32
N ALA A 2 67.04 -8.11 1.05
CA ALA A 2 66.73 -6.67 0.93
C ALA A 2 65.95 -6.24 -0.33
N ARG A 3 66.09 -6.94 -1.48
CA ARG A 3 65.37 -6.62 -2.73
C ARG A 3 63.88 -6.98 -2.71
N ILE A 4 63.49 -8.04 -1.98
CA ILE A 4 62.10 -8.50 -1.88
C ILE A 4 61.27 -7.57 -0.98
N ARG A 5 61.87 -6.99 0.08
CA ARG A 5 61.18 -6.02 0.95
C ARG A 5 60.81 -4.71 0.23
N LYS A 6 61.63 -4.23 -0.72
CA LYS A 6 61.34 -2.99 -1.48
C LYS A 6 60.17 -3.14 -2.47
N ILE A 7 60.02 -4.33 -3.06
CA ILE A 7 58.91 -4.61 -3.99
C ILE A 7 57.58 -4.71 -3.24
N ILE A 8 57.56 -5.38 -2.08
CA ILE A 8 56.34 -5.50 -1.25
C ILE A 8 55.90 -4.13 -0.70
N LEU A 9 56.83 -3.28 -0.25
CA LEU A 9 56.51 -1.92 0.22
C LEU A 9 55.98 -1.01 -0.90
N GLY A 10 56.49 -1.14 -2.13
CA GLY A 10 55.99 -0.40 -3.29
C GLY A 10 54.58 -0.80 -3.70
N THR A 11 54.26 -2.10 -3.70
CA THR A 11 52.92 -2.59 -4.04
C THR A 11 51.88 -2.24 -2.98
N VAL A 12 52.22 -2.30 -1.68
CA VAL A 12 51.33 -1.88 -0.59
C VAL A 12 51.05 -0.37 -0.63
N ALA A 13 52.05 0.45 -0.97
CA ALA A 13 51.85 1.89 -1.13
C ALA A 13 50.95 2.24 -2.33
N ILE A 14 51.09 1.55 -3.47
CA ILE A 14 50.24 1.77 -4.65
C ILE A 14 48.79 1.34 -4.39
N VAL A 15 48.58 0.22 -3.68
CA VAL A 15 47.23 -0.24 -3.28
C VAL A 15 46.60 0.72 -2.26
N ALA A 16 47.36 1.22 -1.29
CA ALA A 16 46.87 2.19 -0.30
C ALA A 16 46.52 3.55 -0.93
N ILE A 17 47.32 4.02 -1.90
CA ILE A 17 47.02 5.25 -2.66
C ILE A 17 45.80 5.04 -3.57
N GLY A 18 45.69 3.90 -4.26
CA GLY A 18 44.53 3.54 -5.08
C GLY A 18 43.22 3.44 -4.27
N ALA A 19 43.27 2.83 -3.08
CA ALA A 19 42.16 2.77 -2.13
C ALA A 19 41.81 4.15 -1.54
N GLY A 20 42.83 4.97 -1.21
CA GLY A 20 42.62 6.33 -0.71
C GLY A 20 42.03 7.29 -1.75
N VAL A 21 42.43 7.16 -3.02
CA VAL A 21 41.88 7.92 -4.14
C VAL A 21 40.45 7.48 -4.46
N THR A 22 40.16 6.18 -4.50
CA THR A 22 38.78 5.68 -4.71
C THR A 22 37.85 6.06 -3.55
N TYR A 23 38.31 5.94 -2.30
CA TYR A 23 37.56 6.37 -1.13
C TYR A 23 37.34 7.89 -1.11
N GLY A 24 38.36 8.69 -1.45
CA GLY A 24 38.25 10.14 -1.57
C GLY A 24 37.31 10.58 -2.69
N TRP A 25 37.33 9.89 -3.84
CA TRP A 25 36.40 10.15 -4.95
C TRP A 25 34.97 9.77 -4.60
N GLN A 26 34.79 8.65 -3.88
CA GLN A 26 33.49 8.23 -3.36
C GLN A 26 32.95 9.25 -2.34
N GLN A 27 33.77 9.71 -1.40
CA GLN A 27 33.36 10.76 -0.45
C GLN A 27 33.07 12.11 -1.13
N TYR A 28 33.85 12.51 -2.12
CA TYR A 28 33.59 13.73 -2.88
C TYR A 28 32.29 13.62 -3.68
N ARG A 29 32.06 12.49 -4.35
CA ARG A 29 30.82 12.20 -5.07
C ARG A 29 29.62 12.18 -4.11
N ASP A 30 29.75 11.52 -2.97
CA ASP A 30 28.70 11.44 -1.96
C ASP A 30 28.40 12.82 -1.38
N LYS A 31 29.42 13.63 -1.10
CA LYS A 31 29.25 15.01 -0.63
C LYS A 31 28.56 15.89 -1.68
N ARG A 32 28.97 15.80 -2.95
CA ARG A 32 28.34 16.55 -4.04
C ARG A 32 26.89 16.12 -4.27
N ILE A 33 26.59 14.82 -4.27
CA ILE A 33 25.22 14.30 -4.36
C ILE A 33 24.39 14.83 -3.18
N MET A 34 24.95 14.89 -1.98
CA MET A 34 24.26 15.43 -0.79
C MET A 34 24.02 16.94 -0.87
N ASP A 35 24.94 17.70 -1.46
CA ASP A 35 24.76 19.14 -1.65
C ASP A 35 23.71 19.42 -2.74
N ASP A 36 23.77 18.72 -3.88
CA ASP A 36 22.77 18.79 -4.95
C ASP A 36 21.37 18.33 -4.46
N SER A 37 21.31 17.29 -3.61
CA SER A 37 20.05 16.80 -3.03
C SER A 37 19.48 17.77 -1.99
N ARG A 38 20.32 18.47 -1.22
CA ARG A 38 19.87 19.53 -0.29
C ARG A 38 19.23 20.70 -1.02
N GLU A 39 19.83 21.13 -2.14
CA GLU A 39 19.25 22.18 -2.97
C GLU A 39 17.92 21.73 -3.58
N ALA A 40 17.89 20.53 -4.20
CA ALA A 40 16.68 19.95 -4.78
C ALA A 40 15.56 19.76 -3.74
N GLN A 41 15.90 19.33 -2.52
CA GLN A 41 14.96 19.16 -1.41
C GLN A 41 14.42 20.50 -0.91
N ALA A 42 15.26 21.53 -0.75
CA ALA A 42 14.81 22.86 -0.34
C ALA A 42 13.86 23.47 -1.38
N THR A 43 14.13 23.24 -2.68
CA THR A 43 13.24 23.68 -3.76
C THR A 43 11.94 22.87 -3.81
N SER A 44 11.99 21.54 -3.62
CA SER A 44 10.79 20.70 -3.56
C SER A 44 9.92 21.04 -2.35
N ASP A 45 10.52 21.30 -1.18
CA ASP A 45 9.77 21.56 0.04
C ASP A 45 9.02 22.89 0.00
N SER A 46 9.58 23.88 -0.72
CA SER A 46 8.97 25.19 -0.94
C SER A 46 8.00 25.24 -2.12
N GLU A 47 7.89 24.14 -2.89
CA GLU A 47 6.99 24.04 -4.04
C GLU A 47 5.52 24.17 -3.60
N VAL A 48 4.83 25.18 -4.13
CA VAL A 48 3.38 25.32 -4.00
C VAL A 48 2.73 24.52 -5.12
N THR A 49 2.19 23.35 -4.79
CA THR A 49 1.61 22.43 -5.77
C THR A 49 0.13 22.74 -6.01
N SER A 50 -0.16 23.97 -6.47
CA SER A 50 -1.53 24.39 -6.81
C SER A 50 -1.81 24.21 -8.30
N GLY A 51 -3.07 23.90 -8.64
CA GLY A 51 -3.53 23.76 -10.02
C GLY A 51 -3.91 22.33 -10.44
N PRO A 52 -4.27 22.13 -11.71
CA PRO A 52 -4.70 20.84 -12.26
C PRO A 52 -3.60 19.78 -12.14
N ALA A 53 -3.93 18.63 -11.55
CA ALA A 53 -3.03 17.51 -11.46
C ALA A 53 -3.08 16.68 -12.74
N ASN A 54 -2.16 16.95 -13.67
CA ASN A 54 -2.15 16.36 -15.01
C ASN A 54 -1.17 15.18 -15.17
N THR A 55 -0.37 14.90 -14.15
CA THR A 55 0.64 13.83 -14.19
C THR A 55 0.14 12.63 -13.40
N LEU A 56 -0.07 11.51 -14.07
CA LEU A 56 -0.37 10.23 -13.40
C LEU A 56 0.94 9.55 -13.04
N LEU A 57 1.12 9.23 -11.77
CA LEU A 57 2.30 8.57 -11.23
C LEU A 57 1.92 7.25 -10.57
N TRP A 58 2.71 6.22 -10.81
CA TRP A 58 2.55 4.87 -10.28
C TRP A 58 3.60 4.60 -9.22
N GLY A 59 3.19 4.09 -8.06
CA GLY A 59 4.14 3.75 -7.01
C GLY A 59 3.64 2.70 -6.05
N ASP A 60 4.50 2.41 -5.09
CA ASP A 60 4.23 1.53 -3.98
C ASP A 60 4.58 2.26 -2.69
N THR A 61 3.62 2.37 -1.76
CA THR A 61 3.85 3.03 -0.47
C THR A 61 4.29 2.05 0.61
N HIS A 62 4.37 0.76 0.30
CA HIS A 62 4.47 -0.25 1.33
C HIS A 62 5.39 -1.38 0.88
N LEU A 63 6.67 -1.22 1.17
CA LEU A 63 7.71 -2.20 0.85
C LEU A 63 8.64 -2.41 2.02
N HIS A 64 8.97 -3.67 2.30
CA HIS A 64 9.89 -4.05 3.37
C HIS A 64 11.17 -4.68 2.80
N THR A 65 12.27 -4.42 3.48
CA THR A 65 13.63 -4.80 3.10
C THR A 65 14.29 -5.63 4.20
N ALA A 66 15.54 -6.03 4.03
CA ALA A 66 16.34 -6.70 5.05
C ALA A 66 16.54 -5.89 6.35
N ASN A 67 16.15 -4.61 6.39
CA ASN A 67 16.12 -3.84 7.64
C ASN A 67 14.88 -4.11 8.49
N SER A 68 13.76 -4.52 7.89
CA SER A 68 12.57 -4.89 8.66
C SER A 68 12.82 -6.17 9.46
N ILE A 69 12.34 -6.17 10.70
CA ILE A 69 12.51 -7.25 11.67
C ILE A 69 11.96 -8.59 11.15
N ASP A 70 10.79 -8.55 10.53
CA ASP A 70 10.06 -9.71 10.06
C ASP A 70 10.42 -10.08 8.62
N ALA A 71 10.65 -9.12 7.73
CA ALA A 71 11.11 -9.39 6.38
C ALA A 71 12.47 -10.11 6.38
N PHE A 72 13.44 -9.61 7.15
CA PHE A 72 14.69 -10.34 7.34
C PHE A 72 14.43 -11.70 8.00
N GLY A 73 13.54 -11.75 9.00
CA GLY A 73 13.10 -12.98 9.64
C GLY A 73 12.51 -14.03 8.69
N PHE A 74 11.79 -13.61 7.66
CA PHE A 74 11.26 -14.46 6.59
C PHE A 74 12.27 -14.78 5.48
N GLY A 75 13.52 -14.33 5.67
CA GLY A 75 14.67 -14.70 4.87
C GLY A 75 15.22 -13.60 3.99
N VAL A 76 14.58 -12.42 3.89
CA VAL A 76 15.00 -11.36 2.96
C VAL A 76 16.44 -10.98 3.16
N LYS A 77 17.21 -10.94 2.07
CA LYS A 77 18.60 -10.49 2.06
C LYS A 77 18.82 -9.17 1.31
N LEU A 78 17.86 -8.75 0.50
CA LEU A 78 17.92 -7.50 -0.27
C LEU A 78 17.71 -6.31 0.66
N GLY A 79 18.60 -5.33 0.58
CA GLY A 79 18.51 -4.10 1.33
C GLY A 79 17.71 -3.01 0.61
N PRO A 80 17.63 -1.81 1.21
CA PRO A 80 16.97 -0.66 0.60
C PRO A 80 17.53 -0.24 -0.76
N GLU A 81 18.82 -0.46 -1.03
CA GLU A 81 19.43 -0.07 -2.30
C GLU A 81 18.92 -0.94 -3.45
N GLU A 82 18.87 -2.27 -3.26
CA GLU A 82 18.29 -3.18 -4.23
C GLU A 82 16.80 -2.87 -4.48
N ALA A 83 16.04 -2.54 -3.43
CA ALA A 83 14.65 -2.14 -3.54
C ALA A 83 14.45 -0.90 -4.45
N LEU A 84 15.26 0.15 -4.24
CA LEU A 84 15.20 1.38 -5.05
C LEU A 84 15.61 1.13 -6.49
N ARG A 85 16.66 0.33 -6.72
CA ARG A 85 17.11 -0.07 -8.06
C ARG A 85 16.02 -0.85 -8.79
N PHE A 86 15.40 -1.82 -8.12
CA PHE A 86 14.32 -2.61 -8.68
C PHE A 86 13.10 -1.75 -9.05
N ALA A 87 12.67 -0.85 -8.16
CA ALA A 87 11.56 0.07 -8.43
C ALA A 87 11.84 0.99 -9.62
N ARG A 88 13.08 1.41 -9.82
CA ARG A 88 13.55 2.17 -10.99
C ARG A 88 13.68 1.34 -12.27
N GLY A 89 13.33 0.05 -12.23
CA GLY A 89 13.35 -0.86 -13.38
C GLY A 89 14.72 -1.49 -13.65
N GLU A 90 15.67 -1.43 -12.72
CA GLU A 90 16.92 -2.20 -12.82
C GLU A 90 16.68 -3.68 -12.49
N GLU A 91 17.50 -4.56 -13.07
CA GLU A 91 17.50 -5.97 -12.70
C GLU A 91 18.25 -6.17 -11.37
N VAL A 92 17.62 -6.90 -10.45
CA VAL A 92 18.22 -7.36 -9.20
C VAL A 92 18.14 -8.88 -9.09
N THR A 93 18.84 -9.45 -8.11
CA THR A 93 18.75 -10.89 -7.80
C THR A 93 17.92 -11.04 -6.53
N SER A 94 16.83 -11.80 -6.59
CA SER A 94 15.95 -12.07 -5.46
C SER A 94 16.67 -12.86 -4.37
N THR A 95 16.04 -13.02 -3.20
CA THR A 95 16.66 -13.75 -2.08
C THR A 95 16.92 -15.21 -2.46
N GLY A 96 16.01 -15.82 -3.20
CA GLY A 96 16.11 -17.18 -3.73
C GLY A 96 17.02 -17.32 -4.97
N GLY A 97 17.66 -16.24 -5.44
CA GLY A 97 18.62 -16.27 -6.53
C GLY A 97 18.03 -16.05 -7.94
N LEU A 98 16.74 -15.76 -8.05
CA LEU A 98 16.10 -15.49 -9.35
C LEU A 98 16.43 -14.07 -9.81
N LYS A 99 16.58 -13.88 -11.13
CA LYS A 99 16.63 -12.53 -11.70
C LYS A 99 15.25 -11.90 -11.68
N ALA A 100 15.16 -10.71 -11.13
CA ALA A 100 13.92 -9.98 -10.97
C ALA A 100 14.06 -8.59 -11.60
N LYS A 101 13.07 -8.21 -12.41
CA LYS A 101 12.95 -6.86 -12.99
C LYS A 101 11.48 -6.51 -13.15
N LEU A 102 11.11 -5.26 -12.90
CA LEU A 102 9.78 -4.77 -13.28
C LEU A 102 9.68 -4.60 -14.79
N GLU A 103 8.52 -4.93 -15.35
CA GLU A 103 8.26 -4.73 -16.76
C GLU A 103 8.23 -3.22 -17.12
N ARG A 104 7.71 -2.41 -16.19
CA ARG A 104 7.78 -0.95 -16.22
C ARG A 104 8.27 -0.43 -14.88
N PRO A 105 9.18 0.56 -14.84
CA PRO A 105 9.58 1.19 -13.59
C PRO A 105 8.39 1.85 -12.88
N LEU A 106 8.49 2.01 -11.57
CA LEU A 106 7.62 2.87 -10.77
C LEU A 106 8.13 4.30 -10.82
N ASP A 107 7.24 5.26 -10.61
CA ASP A 107 7.54 6.68 -10.51
C ASP A 107 7.97 7.07 -9.09
N PHE A 108 7.53 6.33 -8.07
CA PHE A 108 7.93 6.57 -6.68
C PHE A 108 7.88 5.29 -5.83
N LEU A 109 8.61 5.32 -4.72
CA LEU A 109 8.64 4.24 -3.72
C LEU A 109 8.74 4.82 -2.30
N VAL A 110 7.96 4.24 -1.38
CA VAL A 110 8.19 4.35 0.06
C VAL A 110 8.70 2.99 0.56
N ILE A 111 9.87 2.97 1.19
CA ILE A 111 10.32 1.82 1.96
C ILE A 111 9.78 2.00 3.37
N ALA A 112 8.93 1.07 3.80
CA ALA A 112 8.15 1.16 5.03
C ALA A 112 8.55 0.04 6.00
N ASP A 113 9.86 -0.15 6.23
CA ASP A 113 10.34 -1.14 7.20
C ASP A 113 9.70 -0.89 8.60
N HIS A 114 9.40 -1.98 9.32
CA HIS A 114 8.83 -1.92 10.67
C HIS A 114 9.67 -1.04 11.62
N SER A 115 9.02 -0.08 12.30
CA SER A 115 9.68 0.76 13.29
C SER A 115 10.11 -0.03 14.53
N GLY A 116 9.26 -0.97 14.96
CA GLY A 116 9.50 -1.85 16.09
C GLY A 116 10.63 -2.85 15.81
N GLY A 117 11.69 -2.78 16.60
CA GLY A 117 12.87 -3.65 16.46
C GLY A 117 13.57 -3.54 15.10
N LEU A 118 13.56 -2.35 14.49
CA LEU A 118 14.25 -2.02 13.24
C LEU A 118 15.70 -2.57 13.23
N GLY A 119 15.97 -3.48 12.29
CA GLY A 119 17.26 -4.15 12.10
C GLY A 119 17.69 -5.13 13.19
N ALA A 120 16.86 -5.40 14.20
CA ALA A 120 17.23 -6.24 15.34
C ALA A 120 17.53 -7.70 14.93
N THR A 121 16.67 -8.32 14.10
CA THR A 121 16.88 -9.70 13.62
C THR A 121 18.15 -9.81 12.79
N LYS A 122 18.40 -8.84 11.91
CA LYS A 122 19.64 -8.78 11.11
C LYS A 122 20.87 -8.61 11.99
N ALA A 123 20.83 -7.69 12.95
CA ALA A 123 21.93 -7.47 13.88
C ALA A 123 22.23 -8.72 14.73
N LEU A 124 21.20 -9.46 15.15
CA LEU A 124 21.36 -10.73 15.86
C LEU A 124 22.00 -11.78 14.95
N TYR A 125 21.53 -11.90 13.71
CA TYR A 125 22.07 -12.84 12.72
C TYR A 125 23.54 -12.56 12.40
N ASP A 126 23.92 -11.30 12.24
CA ASP A 126 25.29 -10.92 11.88
C ASP A 126 26.26 -10.89 13.08
N ALA A 127 25.75 -11.03 14.31
CA ALA A 127 26.57 -10.94 15.52
C ALA A 127 27.52 -12.14 15.65
N PRO A 128 28.82 -11.95 15.99
CA PRO A 128 29.69 -13.07 16.29
C PRO A 128 29.14 -13.88 17.46
N GLY A 129 28.78 -15.15 17.22
CA GLY A 129 28.03 -15.96 18.18
C GLY A 129 28.67 -16.07 19.57
N PHE A 130 30.00 -16.01 19.69
CA PHE A 130 30.70 -16.02 20.99
C PHE A 130 30.43 -14.77 21.85
N LEU A 131 29.97 -13.66 21.24
CA LEU A 131 29.57 -12.42 21.94
C LEU A 131 28.11 -12.45 22.44
N ILE A 132 27.32 -13.47 22.07
CA ILE A 132 25.90 -13.57 22.45
C ILE A 132 25.79 -14.26 23.82
N GLY A 133 25.74 -13.47 24.89
CA GLY A 133 25.66 -13.99 26.26
C GLY A 133 24.30 -14.60 26.64
N ASP A 134 23.21 -14.13 26.03
CA ASP A 134 21.85 -14.60 26.34
C ASP A 134 21.57 -15.96 25.68
N PRO A 135 21.15 -17.01 26.43
CA PRO A 135 20.91 -18.35 25.88
C PRO A 135 19.80 -18.40 24.81
N THR A 136 18.75 -17.59 24.97
CA THR A 136 17.64 -17.53 24.02
C THR A 136 18.11 -16.91 22.71
N LEU A 137 18.83 -15.79 22.79
CA LEU A 137 19.39 -15.14 21.61
C LEU A 137 20.44 -16.00 20.91
N ARG A 138 21.25 -16.77 21.67
CA ARG A 138 22.20 -17.72 21.11
C ARG A 138 21.47 -18.84 20.35
N ARG A 139 20.41 -19.41 20.93
CA ARG A 139 19.57 -20.40 20.23
C ARG A 139 18.97 -19.81 18.96
N TRP A 140 18.42 -18.60 19.02
CA TRP A 140 17.85 -17.93 17.85
C TRP A 140 18.89 -17.69 16.77
N HIS A 141 20.06 -17.17 17.12
CA HIS A 141 21.19 -17.00 16.21
C HIS A 141 21.53 -18.34 15.52
N ASP A 142 21.77 -19.40 16.29
CA ASP A 142 22.18 -20.70 15.74
C ASP A 142 21.08 -21.33 14.88
N GLU A 143 19.81 -21.17 15.28
CA GLU A 143 18.65 -21.66 14.54
C GLU A 143 18.47 -20.94 13.21
N MET A 144 18.62 -19.61 13.16
CA MET A 144 18.57 -18.84 11.92
C MET A 144 19.67 -19.27 10.92
N HIS A 145 20.83 -19.70 11.41
CA HIS A 145 21.93 -20.19 10.57
C HIS A 145 21.72 -21.60 10.01
N LYS A 146 20.73 -22.36 10.49
CA LYS A 146 20.37 -23.66 9.89
C LYS A 146 19.66 -23.53 8.54
N GLY A 147 19.20 -22.33 8.19
CA GLY A 147 18.57 -22.03 6.91
C GLY A 147 17.18 -21.40 7.03
N PRO A 148 16.45 -21.24 5.91
CA PRO A 148 15.20 -20.48 5.85
C PRO A 148 14.12 -20.96 6.82
N GLU A 149 13.98 -22.27 7.02
CA GLU A 149 13.01 -22.81 7.98
C GLU A 149 13.33 -22.42 9.43
N GLY A 150 14.62 -22.38 9.78
CA GLY A 150 15.07 -21.92 11.09
C GLY A 150 14.78 -20.44 11.30
N MET A 151 15.02 -19.62 10.26
CA MET A 151 14.64 -18.20 10.28
C MET A 151 13.13 -18.00 10.46
N GLN A 152 12.29 -18.75 9.73
CA GLN A 152 10.84 -18.70 9.89
C GLN A 152 10.37 -19.11 11.29
N ARG A 153 11.00 -20.13 11.90
CA ARG A 153 10.69 -20.55 13.27
C ARG A 153 11.02 -19.44 14.27
N VAL A 154 12.23 -18.89 14.21
CA VAL A 154 12.65 -17.78 15.10
C VAL A 154 11.74 -16.57 14.94
N THR A 155 11.35 -16.24 13.72
CA THR A 155 10.46 -15.10 13.43
C THR A 155 9.06 -15.31 14.00
N ALA A 156 8.49 -16.51 13.85
CA ALA A 156 7.21 -16.84 14.46
C ALA A 156 7.27 -16.76 15.99
N GLU A 157 8.35 -17.27 16.61
CA GLU A 157 8.57 -17.14 18.05
C GLU A 157 8.75 -15.68 18.50
N LEU A 158 9.43 -14.85 17.71
CA LEU A 158 9.63 -13.43 17.99
C LEU A 158 8.31 -12.67 17.92
N ILE A 159 7.51 -12.88 16.88
CA ILE A 159 6.18 -12.25 16.70
C ILE A 159 5.25 -12.67 17.85
N ASP A 160 5.26 -13.95 18.24
CA ASP A 160 4.49 -14.44 19.37
C ASP A 160 4.98 -13.85 20.71
N ALA A 161 6.29 -13.74 20.92
CA ALA A 161 6.86 -13.11 22.11
C ALA A 161 6.52 -11.61 22.20
N VAL A 162 6.49 -10.89 21.07
CA VAL A 162 5.95 -9.53 20.96
C VAL A 162 4.48 -9.53 21.39
N GLY A 163 3.62 -10.32 20.73
CA GLY A 163 2.18 -10.36 21.04
C GLY A 163 1.83 -10.74 22.48
N ARG A 164 2.71 -11.48 23.19
CA ARG A 164 2.56 -11.86 24.60
C ARG A 164 3.33 -11.00 25.59
N ASN A 165 4.00 -9.93 25.14
CA ASN A 165 4.85 -9.07 25.96
C ASN A 165 5.94 -9.86 26.74
N ALA A 166 6.65 -10.75 26.04
CA ALA A 166 7.60 -11.71 26.62
C ALA A 166 8.98 -11.70 25.93
N LEU A 167 9.40 -10.55 25.39
CA LEU A 167 10.72 -10.41 24.75
C LEU A 167 11.88 -10.59 25.74
N PRO A 168 13.00 -11.23 25.33
CA PRO A 168 14.21 -11.29 26.15
C PRO A 168 14.72 -9.90 26.52
N ALA A 169 15.16 -9.70 27.77
CA ALA A 169 15.66 -8.40 28.27
C ALA A 169 16.84 -7.85 27.45
N ALA A 170 17.65 -8.73 26.86
CA ALA A 170 18.77 -8.34 25.99
C ALA A 170 18.31 -7.65 24.68
N LEU A 171 17.04 -7.77 24.30
CA LEU A 171 16.44 -7.07 23.16
C LEU A 171 15.69 -5.79 23.56
N THR A 172 15.58 -5.48 24.85
CA THR A 172 14.79 -4.33 25.36
C THR A 172 15.68 -3.22 25.94
N ASP A 173 17.00 -3.26 25.72
CA ASP A 173 17.92 -2.19 26.12
C ASP A 173 17.64 -0.90 25.30
N PRO A 174 17.12 0.17 25.94
CA PRO A 174 16.70 1.37 25.21
C PRO A 174 17.85 2.13 24.57
N GLU A 175 19.05 2.13 25.17
CA GLU A 175 20.18 2.87 24.64
C GLU A 175 20.75 2.18 23.41
N LYS A 176 20.90 0.86 23.48
CA LYS A 176 21.37 0.04 22.36
C LYS A 176 20.39 0.07 21.19
N GLN A 177 19.09 -0.02 21.47
CA GLN A 177 18.05 0.15 20.45
C GLN A 177 18.13 1.53 19.81
N ARG A 178 18.17 2.61 20.61
CA ARG A 178 18.26 3.98 20.07
C ARG A 178 19.47 4.17 19.16
N LYS A 179 20.65 3.69 19.57
CA LYS A 179 21.87 3.77 18.74
C LYS A 179 21.72 3.01 17.42
N THR A 180 21.15 1.80 17.47
CA THR A 180 20.93 0.94 16.30
C THR A 180 19.95 1.58 15.33
N SER A 181 18.78 2.00 15.82
CA SER A 181 17.76 2.68 15.02
C SER A 181 18.27 3.99 14.43
N THR A 182 19.06 4.79 15.17
CA THR A 182 19.68 6.02 14.64
C THR A 182 20.60 5.73 13.46
N ASN A 183 21.46 4.72 13.58
CA ASN A 183 22.38 4.35 12.51
C ASN A 183 21.64 3.85 11.27
N ILE A 184 20.64 2.97 11.44
CA ILE A 184 19.84 2.46 10.32
C ILE A 184 19.06 3.59 9.65
N TRP A 185 18.38 4.42 10.45
CA TRP A 185 17.56 5.53 9.96
C TRP A 185 18.37 6.56 9.17
N THR A 186 19.50 7.00 9.71
CA THR A 186 20.36 8.01 9.05
C THR A 186 21.09 7.48 7.82
N ASN A 187 21.42 6.18 7.79
CA ASN A 187 21.93 5.52 6.60
C ASN A 187 20.84 5.37 5.53
N HIS A 188 19.62 4.99 5.94
CA HIS A 188 18.47 4.90 5.06
C HIS A 188 18.13 6.26 4.44
N SER A 189 18.07 7.32 5.25
CA SER A 189 17.83 8.67 4.74
C SER A 189 18.89 9.15 3.78
N SER A 190 20.16 8.83 4.03
CA SER A 190 21.25 9.14 3.10
C SER A 190 21.07 8.43 1.74
N LEU A 191 20.62 7.18 1.75
CA LEU A 191 20.34 6.43 0.54
C LEU A 191 19.10 6.97 -0.20
N ILE A 192 18.03 7.28 0.52
CA ILE A 192 16.80 7.86 -0.04
C ILE A 192 17.10 9.19 -0.73
N GLU A 193 17.99 10.03 -0.19
CA GLU A 193 18.47 11.25 -0.88
C GLU A 193 19.23 10.94 -2.17
N ARG A 194 20.11 9.93 -2.18
CA ARG A 194 20.88 9.56 -3.39
C ARG A 194 20.00 9.08 -4.54
N TYR A 195 18.88 8.44 -4.23
CA TYR A 195 17.98 7.86 -5.24
C TYR A 195 16.80 8.75 -5.59
N ASN A 196 16.62 9.89 -4.90
CA ASN A 196 15.57 10.84 -5.23
C ASN A 196 15.98 11.71 -6.42
N GLU A 197 15.35 11.48 -7.56
CA GLU A 197 15.55 12.22 -8.81
C GLU A 197 14.23 12.88 -9.22
N PRO A 198 13.87 14.04 -8.66
CA PRO A 198 12.64 14.76 -9.01
C PRO A 198 12.47 14.89 -10.53
N GLY A 199 11.26 14.62 -11.01
CA GLY A 199 10.92 14.56 -12.43
C GLY A 199 11.13 13.18 -13.08
N LYS A 200 11.81 12.24 -12.42
CA LYS A 200 12.08 10.89 -12.93
C LYS A 200 11.67 9.78 -11.96
N PHE A 201 12.14 9.85 -10.71
CA PHE A 201 11.83 8.89 -9.66
C PHE A 201 11.87 9.57 -8.29
N THR A 202 10.79 9.48 -7.55
CA THR A 202 10.71 10.05 -6.20
C THR A 202 10.88 8.97 -5.14
N ALA A 203 11.97 9.04 -4.37
CA ALA A 203 12.21 8.15 -3.24
C ALA A 203 11.74 8.82 -1.94
N PHE A 204 10.89 8.17 -1.17
CA PHE A 204 10.34 8.74 0.07
C PHE A 204 10.98 8.16 1.33
N MET A 205 11.06 9.00 2.36
CA MET A 205 11.28 8.53 3.72
C MET A 205 9.96 8.05 4.32
N GLY A 206 10.00 6.88 4.96
CA GLY A 206 8.86 6.34 5.67
C GLY A 206 9.24 5.18 6.60
N PHE A 207 8.27 4.69 7.33
CA PHE A 207 8.37 3.48 8.16
C PHE A 207 6.99 2.88 8.38
N GLU A 208 6.90 1.61 8.75
CA GLU A 208 5.63 1.03 9.21
C GLU A 208 5.51 1.15 10.74
N TYR A 209 4.41 1.78 11.18
CA TYR A 209 3.94 1.75 12.56
C TYR A 209 3.23 0.43 12.84
N THR A 210 3.68 -0.30 13.87
CA THR A 210 3.30 -1.71 14.11
C THR A 210 2.53 -1.90 15.41
N LEU A 211 1.21 -1.79 15.37
CA LEU A 211 0.33 -2.06 16.51
C LEU A 211 -0.59 -3.26 16.22
N MET A 212 -0.52 -4.33 17.03
CA MET A 212 -1.38 -5.51 16.86
C MET A 212 -1.97 -6.07 18.18
N PRO A 213 -2.84 -5.34 18.91
CA PRO A 213 -3.42 -5.85 20.16
C PRO A 213 -4.14 -7.18 19.93
N GLY A 214 -3.68 -8.25 20.59
CA GLY A 214 -4.23 -9.61 20.43
C GLY A 214 -4.16 -10.18 19.00
N GLY A 215 -3.27 -9.65 18.15
CA GLY A 215 -3.13 -10.01 16.74
C GLY A 215 -4.03 -9.23 15.77
N ASN A 216 -4.78 -8.24 16.26
CA ASN A 216 -5.66 -7.40 15.44
C ASN A 216 -4.85 -6.29 14.78
N ASN A 217 -4.72 -6.34 13.45
CA ASN A 217 -3.88 -5.42 12.69
C ASN A 217 -4.36 -3.96 12.79
N LEU A 218 -3.54 -3.10 13.39
CA LEU A 218 -3.70 -1.64 13.43
C LEU A 218 -2.44 -0.95 12.88
N HIS A 219 -1.83 -1.53 11.86
CA HIS A 219 -0.61 -0.98 11.27
C HIS A 219 -0.92 0.26 10.41
N ARG A 220 0.09 1.11 10.24
CA ARG A 220 0.08 2.21 9.27
C ARG A 220 1.45 2.36 8.61
N VAL A 221 1.47 2.68 7.32
CA VAL A 221 2.65 3.32 6.73
C VAL A 221 2.68 4.78 7.16
N VAL A 222 3.79 5.24 7.73
CA VAL A 222 4.05 6.64 8.00
C VAL A 222 4.96 7.18 6.90
N MET A 223 4.47 8.17 6.16
CA MET A 223 5.15 8.74 5.00
C MET A 223 5.45 10.22 5.27
N PHE A 224 6.71 10.61 5.08
CA PHE A 224 7.15 12.00 5.22
C PHE A 224 7.09 12.70 3.87
N ARG A 225 6.59 13.93 3.85
CA ARG A 225 6.75 14.83 2.68
C ARG A 225 8.22 15.19 2.47
N ASP A 226 8.98 15.18 3.56
CA ASP A 226 10.30 15.78 3.65
C ASP A 226 11.44 14.78 3.47
N GLY A 227 12.61 15.31 3.14
CA GLY A 227 13.87 14.59 3.05
C GLY A 227 14.68 14.58 4.35
N LYS A 228 15.91 14.10 4.22
CA LYS A 228 16.87 13.84 5.32
C LYS A 228 17.02 15.00 6.32
N SER A 229 17.06 16.25 5.84
CA SER A 229 17.32 17.43 6.68
C SER A 229 16.28 17.64 7.80
N ARG A 230 15.07 17.10 7.63
CA ARG A 230 14.00 17.13 8.62
C ARG A 230 13.81 15.75 9.27
N THR A 231 13.80 14.68 8.48
CA THR A 231 13.51 13.33 8.98
C THR A 231 14.59 12.78 9.92
N ASP A 232 15.84 13.21 9.81
CA ASP A 232 16.92 12.82 10.75
C ASP A 232 16.76 13.43 12.15
N LYS A 233 15.87 14.41 12.33
CA LYS A 233 15.60 15.03 13.65
C LYS A 233 14.73 14.18 14.55
N VAL A 234 14.15 13.11 14.02
CA VAL A 234 13.30 12.15 14.73
C VAL A 234 13.74 10.73 14.41
N LEU A 235 13.31 9.77 15.23
CA LEU A 235 13.39 8.35 14.93
C LEU A 235 12.00 7.80 14.61
N PRO A 236 11.87 6.69 13.88
CA PRO A 236 10.61 5.98 13.72
C PRO A 236 9.93 5.71 15.07
N TYR A 237 8.61 5.91 15.14
CA TYR A 237 7.84 5.68 16.36
C TYR A 237 7.50 4.20 16.50
N ASP A 238 7.94 3.60 17.60
CA ASP A 238 7.59 2.25 18.01
C ASP A 238 6.51 2.32 19.11
N PRO A 239 5.29 1.79 18.90
CA PRO A 239 4.26 1.76 19.94
C PRO A 239 4.62 0.86 21.12
N GLY A 240 5.69 0.05 21.00
CA GLY A 240 6.10 -0.92 22.00
C GLY A 240 5.10 -2.07 22.13
N GLN A 241 5.07 -2.66 23.33
CA GLN A 241 4.16 -3.75 23.67
C GLN A 241 2.95 -3.22 24.45
N GLY A 242 1.75 -3.75 24.16
CA GLY A 242 0.54 -3.51 24.94
C GLY A 242 -0.55 -2.71 24.22
N ASP A 243 -1.49 -2.17 25.00
CA ASP A 243 -2.72 -1.51 24.51
C ASP A 243 -2.50 0.00 24.22
N THR A 244 -1.38 0.33 23.57
CA THR A 244 -1.07 1.72 23.21
C THR A 244 -2.11 2.25 22.22
N PRO A 245 -2.82 3.35 22.52
CA PRO A 245 -3.81 3.89 21.59
C PRO A 245 -3.11 4.49 20.37
N VAL A 246 -3.72 4.31 19.19
CA VAL A 246 -3.25 4.88 17.91
C VAL A 246 -3.02 6.40 18.01
N SER A 247 -3.72 7.11 18.89
CA SER A 247 -3.53 8.55 19.10
C SER A 247 -2.10 8.95 19.46
N GLN A 248 -1.29 8.05 20.04
CA GLN A 248 0.13 8.34 20.32
C GLN A 248 0.97 8.44 19.04
N LEU A 249 0.62 7.70 17.98
CA LEU A 249 1.24 7.93 16.66
C LEU A 249 0.94 9.35 16.19
N TRP A 250 -0.28 9.84 16.39
CA TRP A 250 -0.62 11.21 16.01
C TRP A 250 0.08 12.24 16.91
N ASP A 251 0.35 11.94 18.18
CA ASP A 251 1.19 12.79 19.05
C ASP A 251 2.61 12.90 18.50
N TYR A 252 3.19 11.78 18.06
CA TYR A 252 4.48 11.75 17.36
C TYR A 252 4.46 12.59 16.09
N MET A 253 3.42 12.46 15.26
CA MET A 253 3.27 13.23 14.01
C MET A 253 3.14 14.73 14.29
N ASP A 254 2.32 15.12 15.27
CA ASP A 254 2.17 16.53 15.68
C ASP A 254 3.51 17.09 16.19
N ASN A 255 4.27 16.29 16.95
CA ASN A 255 5.61 16.67 17.40
C ASN A 255 6.60 16.83 16.24
N TYR A 256 6.58 15.91 15.27
CA TYR A 256 7.42 16.02 14.07
C TYR A 256 7.17 17.34 13.34
N GLU A 257 5.90 17.68 13.06
CA GLU A 257 5.57 18.94 12.39
C GLU A 257 5.98 20.16 13.23
N LYS A 258 5.77 20.12 14.55
CA LYS A 258 6.13 21.20 15.47
C LYS A 258 7.64 21.44 15.55
N VAL A 259 8.45 20.39 15.64
CA VAL A 259 9.90 20.49 15.85
C VAL A 259 10.66 20.75 14.55
N THR A 260 10.15 20.23 13.43
CA THR A 260 10.88 20.27 12.15
C THR A 260 10.31 21.26 11.15
N GLY A 261 9.04 21.66 11.30
CA GLY A 261 8.28 22.38 10.27
C GLY A 261 7.86 21.49 9.09
N GLY A 262 8.12 20.19 9.16
CA GLY A 262 7.81 19.20 8.13
C GLY A 262 6.34 18.82 8.05
N LYS A 263 6.03 17.87 7.16
CA LYS A 263 4.70 17.29 6.97
C LYS A 263 4.77 15.77 6.91
N VAL A 264 3.78 15.14 7.54
CA VAL A 264 3.72 13.68 7.66
C VAL A 264 2.27 13.21 7.62
N LEU A 265 2.05 12.09 6.95
CA LEU A 265 0.77 11.39 6.89
C LEU A 265 0.93 9.93 7.32
N ALA A 266 -0.18 9.30 7.69
CA ALA A 266 -0.27 7.88 7.98
C ALA A 266 -1.28 7.21 7.05
N ILE A 267 -1.03 5.97 6.66
CA ILE A 267 -1.85 5.18 5.74
C ILE A 267 -2.24 3.88 6.44
N PRO A 268 -3.47 3.75 6.99
CA PRO A 268 -3.93 2.47 7.49
C PRO A 268 -4.04 1.45 6.35
N HIS A 269 -3.60 0.22 6.63
CA HIS A 269 -3.62 -0.88 5.68
C HIS A 269 -4.03 -2.19 6.35
N ASN A 270 -4.34 -3.20 5.52
CA ASN A 270 -4.80 -4.51 5.96
C ASN A 270 -5.88 -4.44 7.03
N SER A 271 -6.83 -3.53 6.84
CA SER A 271 -7.97 -3.36 7.73
C SER A 271 -8.82 -4.63 7.77
N ASN A 272 -8.82 -5.43 6.69
CA ASN A 272 -9.32 -6.80 6.65
C ASN A 272 -8.61 -7.78 7.60
N LEU A 273 -7.73 -7.35 8.51
CA LEU A 273 -7.13 -8.21 9.54
C LEU A 273 -7.21 -7.61 10.94
N SER A 274 -8.05 -6.58 11.12
CA SER A 274 -8.19 -5.85 12.38
C SER A 274 -9.24 -6.42 13.32
N ASN A 275 -10.02 -7.42 12.91
CA ASN A 275 -11.22 -7.90 13.60
C ASN A 275 -12.13 -6.72 14.05
N GLY A 276 -12.33 -5.77 13.15
CA GLY A 276 -13.24 -4.64 13.35
C GLY A 276 -12.64 -3.40 14.03
N LEU A 277 -11.40 -3.47 14.54
CA LEU A 277 -10.78 -2.35 15.25
C LEU A 277 -10.28 -1.20 14.35
N MET A 278 -10.08 -1.40 13.04
CA MET A 278 -9.51 -0.33 12.21
C MET A 278 -10.50 0.84 12.06
N PHE A 279 -11.77 0.58 11.81
CA PHE A 279 -12.78 1.60 11.48
C PHE A 279 -13.98 1.59 12.46
N GLU A 280 -13.69 1.75 13.74
CA GLU A 280 -14.69 1.73 14.82
C GLU A 280 -15.71 2.88 14.75
N LEU A 281 -16.91 2.65 15.29
CA LEU A 281 -17.93 3.71 15.48
C LEU A 281 -17.74 4.51 16.77
N VAL A 282 -16.87 4.03 17.66
CA VAL A 282 -16.63 4.55 19.01
C VAL A 282 -15.25 5.20 19.10
N GLY A 283 -15.04 5.96 20.17
CA GLY A 283 -13.73 6.50 20.53
C GLY A 283 -12.82 5.44 21.15
N PRO A 284 -11.54 5.78 21.42
CA PRO A 284 -10.56 4.85 21.97
C PRO A 284 -10.92 4.21 23.33
N ASP A 285 -11.80 4.85 24.10
CA ASP A 285 -12.30 4.37 25.39
C ASP A 285 -13.57 3.50 25.26
N GLY A 286 -14.00 3.21 24.04
CA GLY A 286 -15.29 2.55 23.75
C GLY A 286 -16.50 3.47 23.86
N GLY A 287 -16.31 4.73 24.27
CA GLY A 287 -17.35 5.74 24.37
C GLY A 287 -17.68 6.42 23.03
N PRO A 288 -18.58 7.42 23.03
CA PRO A 288 -18.86 8.19 21.82
C PRO A 288 -17.61 8.88 21.27
N MET A 289 -17.34 8.72 19.98
CA MET A 289 -16.22 9.41 19.33
C MET A 289 -16.39 10.93 19.39
N THR A 290 -15.35 11.64 19.84
CA THR A 290 -15.37 13.11 19.91
C THR A 290 -15.04 13.75 18.56
N ALA A 291 -15.54 14.97 18.33
CA ALA A 291 -15.21 15.74 17.13
C ALA A 291 -13.70 16.06 17.02
N GLN A 292 -13.00 16.21 18.16
CA GLN A 292 -11.56 16.43 18.20
C GLN A 292 -10.80 15.20 17.70
N TYR A 293 -11.13 14.01 18.22
CA TYR A 293 -10.53 12.76 17.77
C TYR A 293 -10.80 12.54 16.27
N ALA A 294 -12.05 12.72 15.83
CA ALA A 294 -12.42 12.54 14.43
C ALA A 294 -11.65 13.49 13.49
N ARG A 295 -11.47 14.76 13.88
CA ARG A 295 -10.70 15.74 13.09
C ARG A 295 -9.23 15.36 13.01
N ARG A 296 -8.66 14.91 14.12
CA ARG A 296 -7.27 14.50 14.18
C ARG A 296 -7.01 13.29 13.29
N ARG A 297 -7.87 12.26 13.37
CA ARG A 297 -7.81 11.09 12.50
C ARG A 297 -7.89 11.48 11.03
N ALA A 298 -8.91 12.26 10.64
CA ALA A 298 -9.10 12.68 9.25
C ALA A 298 -7.92 13.50 8.69
N ALA A 299 -7.23 14.27 9.54
CA ALA A 299 -6.07 15.06 9.13
C ALA A 299 -4.79 14.22 9.01
N ARG A 300 -4.65 13.17 9.83
CA ARG A 300 -3.44 12.34 9.91
C ARG A 300 -3.51 11.11 9.00
N GLU A 301 -4.72 10.61 8.70
CA GLU A 301 -4.98 9.44 7.85
C GLU A 301 -5.80 9.86 6.60
N PRO A 302 -5.22 10.63 5.66
CA PRO A 302 -5.95 11.15 4.50
C PRO A 302 -6.25 10.08 3.45
N VAL A 303 -5.48 8.98 3.41
CA VAL A 303 -5.64 7.88 2.46
C VAL A 303 -5.54 6.53 3.18
N ALA A 304 -6.16 5.49 2.65
CA ALA A 304 -6.10 4.13 3.17
C ALA A 304 -5.78 3.12 2.05
N GLU A 305 -5.10 2.02 2.39
CA GLU A 305 -4.91 0.91 1.45
C GLU A 305 -6.19 0.08 1.34
N ILE A 306 -6.80 0.07 0.15
CA ILE A 306 -8.01 -0.71 -0.13
C ILE A 306 -7.68 -2.11 -0.66
N THR A 307 -6.48 -2.32 -1.21
CA THR A 307 -6.07 -3.62 -1.78
C THR A 307 -4.58 -3.85 -1.63
N GLN A 308 -4.20 -5.09 -1.32
CA GLN A 308 -2.83 -5.52 -1.06
C GLN A 308 -2.69 -7.06 -1.17
N ILE A 309 -1.47 -7.62 -1.09
CA ILE A 309 -1.18 -9.05 -1.17
C ILE A 309 -2.05 -9.88 -0.21
N LYS A 310 -2.25 -9.42 1.04
CA LYS A 310 -3.11 -10.06 2.06
C LYS A 310 -4.62 -9.81 1.86
N GLY A 311 -5.05 -9.57 0.62
CA GLY A 311 -6.45 -9.51 0.23
C GLY A 311 -6.96 -8.12 -0.12
N ASP A 312 -8.19 -8.07 -0.60
CA ASP A 312 -8.89 -6.85 -0.98
C ASP A 312 -9.85 -6.43 0.15
N SER A 313 -9.76 -5.17 0.56
CA SER A 313 -10.51 -4.59 1.66
C SER A 313 -11.64 -3.66 1.17
N GLU A 314 -12.01 -3.69 -0.11
CA GLU A 314 -13.07 -2.81 -0.62
C GLU A 314 -14.43 -3.11 0.04
N SER A 315 -14.88 -4.37 -0.05
CA SER A 315 -16.10 -4.86 0.60
C SER A 315 -16.03 -6.38 0.82
N HIS A 316 -17.09 -6.92 1.42
CA HIS A 316 -17.27 -8.34 1.67
C HIS A 316 -18.70 -8.76 1.32
N SER A 317 -18.89 -9.96 0.77
CA SER A 317 -20.22 -10.47 0.38
C SER A 317 -21.26 -10.49 1.52
N PHE A 318 -20.82 -10.59 2.77
CA PHE A 318 -21.71 -10.45 3.95
C PHE A 318 -22.27 -9.03 4.10
N LEU A 319 -21.46 -8.00 3.80
CA LEU A 319 -21.84 -6.59 3.91
C LEU A 319 -22.60 -6.11 2.66
N SER A 320 -22.26 -6.66 1.50
CA SER A 320 -22.76 -6.26 0.19
C SER A 320 -23.34 -7.46 -0.59
N PRO A 321 -24.38 -8.15 -0.10
CA PRO A 321 -24.87 -9.40 -0.69
C PRO A 321 -25.47 -9.26 -2.09
N ASN A 322 -25.79 -8.02 -2.51
CA ASN A 322 -26.34 -7.73 -3.83
C ASN A 322 -25.27 -7.37 -4.88
N ASP A 323 -24.01 -7.26 -4.47
CA ASP A 323 -22.87 -6.94 -5.32
C ASP A 323 -22.08 -8.20 -5.65
N GLU A 324 -22.18 -8.67 -6.90
CA GLU A 324 -21.48 -9.88 -7.36
C GLU A 324 -19.94 -9.79 -7.32
N PHE A 325 -19.36 -8.58 -7.18
CA PHE A 325 -17.92 -8.38 -7.17
C PHE A 325 -17.34 -8.18 -5.75
N ALA A 326 -18.18 -8.23 -4.70
CA ALA A 326 -17.79 -7.99 -3.31
C ALA A 326 -17.01 -9.14 -2.63
N GLY A 327 -16.78 -10.26 -3.34
CA GLY A 327 -16.02 -11.41 -2.86
C GLY A 327 -14.57 -11.47 -3.35
N PHE A 328 -14.08 -10.46 -4.07
CA PHE A 328 -12.73 -10.47 -4.62
C PHE A 328 -11.69 -10.43 -3.50
N GLY A 329 -10.69 -11.32 -3.54
CA GLY A 329 -9.56 -11.29 -2.62
C GLY A 329 -9.91 -11.55 -1.14
N THR A 330 -11.11 -12.07 -0.83
CA THR A 330 -11.51 -12.33 0.56
C THR A 330 -11.03 -13.69 1.07
N ALA A 331 -10.86 -14.67 0.18
CA ALA A 331 -10.60 -16.06 0.53
C ALA A 331 -9.41 -16.24 1.50
N GLY A 332 -9.65 -16.94 2.61
CA GLY A 332 -8.70 -17.14 3.71
C GLY A 332 -8.54 -15.96 4.68
N TRP A 333 -8.86 -14.74 4.26
CA TRP A 333 -8.75 -13.53 5.06
C TRP A 333 -10.00 -13.26 5.91
N GLU A 334 -11.11 -13.91 5.59
CA GLU A 334 -12.35 -13.94 6.37
C GLU A 334 -12.27 -14.83 7.63
N LEU A 335 -11.23 -15.66 7.76
CA LEU A 335 -11.18 -16.68 8.82
C LEU A 335 -10.83 -16.14 10.21
N GLY A 336 -10.01 -15.09 10.30
CA GLY A 336 -9.44 -14.62 11.55
C GLY A 336 -8.57 -13.37 11.39
N ASN A 337 -8.01 -12.88 12.49
CA ASN A 337 -7.09 -11.74 12.48
C ASN A 337 -5.72 -12.10 11.85
N LEU A 338 -4.75 -11.18 11.90
CA LEU A 338 -3.43 -11.34 11.26
C LEU A 338 -2.73 -12.64 11.69
N THR A 339 -2.69 -12.92 12.99
CA THR A 339 -2.01 -14.08 13.58
C THR A 339 -2.86 -15.35 13.63
N MET A 340 -4.13 -15.30 13.21
CA MET A 340 -5.09 -16.40 13.32
C MET A 340 -5.34 -16.88 14.77
N GLN A 341 -5.05 -16.03 15.76
CA GLN A 341 -5.34 -16.30 17.17
C GLN A 341 -6.81 -16.04 17.54
N GLN A 342 -7.48 -15.16 16.79
CA GLN A 342 -8.89 -14.86 16.97
C GLN A 342 -9.65 -15.07 15.66
N LYS A 343 -10.68 -15.92 15.68
CA LYS A 343 -11.61 -16.08 14.56
C LYS A 343 -12.47 -14.83 14.41
N LYS A 344 -12.75 -14.45 13.17
CA LYS A 344 -13.67 -13.35 12.88
C LYS A 344 -15.11 -13.73 13.14
N LYS A 345 -15.87 -12.73 13.55
CA LYS A 345 -17.33 -12.79 13.72
C LYS A 345 -17.98 -11.86 12.70
N PRO A 346 -19.23 -12.12 12.29
CA PRO A 346 -19.90 -11.29 11.28
C PRO A 346 -19.94 -9.78 11.60
N GLN A 347 -20.05 -9.41 12.87
CA GLN A 347 -20.03 -8.01 13.32
C GLN A 347 -18.69 -7.31 13.11
N ASP A 348 -17.59 -8.06 13.02
CA ASP A 348 -16.23 -7.51 12.93
C ASP A 348 -16.01 -6.89 11.54
N TYR A 349 -16.54 -7.53 10.48
CA TYR A 349 -16.36 -7.12 9.09
C TYR A 349 -16.68 -5.63 8.87
N ALA A 350 -17.70 -5.12 9.55
CA ALA A 350 -18.10 -3.74 9.33
C ALA A 350 -17.03 -2.72 9.76
N GLY A 351 -16.11 -3.09 10.66
CA GLY A 351 -14.95 -2.25 11.02
C GLY A 351 -13.67 -2.55 10.24
N GLU A 352 -13.73 -3.45 9.26
CA GLU A 352 -12.58 -3.94 8.49
C GLU A 352 -12.59 -3.49 7.03
N TYR A 353 -13.77 -3.32 6.42
CA TYR A 353 -13.88 -3.04 4.98
C TYR A 353 -14.12 -1.56 4.70
N ILE A 354 -13.45 -1.06 3.66
CA ILE A 354 -13.37 0.35 3.31
C ILE A 354 -14.73 0.93 2.94
N ARG A 355 -15.55 0.24 2.12
CA ARG A 355 -16.89 0.72 1.77
C ARG A 355 -17.76 0.97 3.01
N GLU A 356 -17.66 0.08 3.99
CA GLU A 356 -18.38 0.24 5.25
C GLU A 356 -17.77 1.37 6.10
N ALA A 357 -16.44 1.51 6.15
CA ALA A 357 -15.77 2.62 6.82
C ALA A 357 -16.23 3.98 6.27
N LEU A 358 -16.35 4.13 4.95
CA LEU A 358 -16.86 5.36 4.32
C LEU A 358 -18.31 5.67 4.77
N LYS A 359 -19.18 4.65 4.86
CA LYS A 359 -20.56 4.80 5.37
C LYS A 359 -20.58 5.14 6.87
N ARG A 360 -19.79 4.45 7.68
CA ARG A 360 -19.60 4.74 9.12
C ARG A 360 -19.13 6.18 9.33
N GLY A 361 -18.24 6.67 8.46
CA GLY A 361 -17.77 8.04 8.44
C GLY A 361 -18.89 9.07 8.31
N LEU A 362 -19.86 8.83 7.42
CA LEU A 362 -21.05 9.67 7.28
C LEU A 362 -21.92 9.67 8.54
N ALA A 363 -22.09 8.50 9.18
CA ALA A 363 -22.86 8.38 10.41
C ALA A 363 -22.18 9.09 11.60
N ILE A 364 -20.85 9.01 11.70
CA ILE A 364 -20.08 9.75 12.69
C ILE A 364 -20.18 11.26 12.43
N GLU A 365 -20.05 11.70 11.17
CA GLU A 365 -20.18 13.12 10.80
C GLU A 365 -21.55 13.69 11.16
N ALA A 366 -22.62 12.89 11.04
CA ALA A 366 -23.96 13.32 11.45
C ALA A 366 -24.06 13.64 12.96
N ARG A 367 -23.22 13.01 13.80
CA ARG A 367 -23.20 13.17 15.26
C ARG A 367 -22.18 14.21 15.72
N THR A 368 -20.99 14.22 15.12
CA THR A 368 -19.83 15.00 15.58
C THR A 368 -19.54 16.24 14.72
N GLY A 369 -20.15 16.33 13.53
CA GLY A 369 -19.82 17.33 12.51
C GLY A 369 -18.52 17.05 11.75
N VAL A 370 -17.82 15.94 12.04
CA VAL A 370 -16.55 15.57 11.42
C VAL A 370 -16.55 14.11 11.00
N ASN A 371 -16.16 13.84 9.75
CA ASN A 371 -16.01 12.48 9.23
C ASN A 371 -14.54 12.00 9.42
N PRO A 372 -14.27 11.05 10.34
CA PRO A 372 -12.92 10.50 10.54
C PRO A 372 -12.44 9.59 9.41
N TYR A 373 -13.38 9.03 8.63
CA TYR A 373 -13.14 8.07 7.55
C TYR A 373 -13.34 8.70 6.19
N LYS A 374 -13.07 10.00 6.11
CA LYS A 374 -13.12 10.75 4.86
C LYS A 374 -11.79 10.66 4.13
N PHE A 375 -11.33 9.46 3.85
CA PHE A 375 -10.04 9.22 3.22
C PHE A 375 -10.20 8.95 1.71
N GLY A 376 -9.11 9.12 0.97
CA GLY A 376 -8.92 8.55 -0.36
C GLY A 376 -8.42 7.11 -0.28
N VAL A 377 -8.28 6.44 -1.42
CA VAL A 377 -7.84 5.04 -1.46
C VAL A 377 -6.66 4.83 -2.40
N ILE A 378 -5.73 3.97 -1.98
CA ILE A 378 -4.58 3.51 -2.77
C ILE A 378 -4.46 1.98 -2.67
N GLY A 379 -3.68 1.38 -3.55
CA GLY A 379 -3.19 0.01 -3.40
C GLY A 379 -1.69 0.04 -3.16
N SER A 380 -1.16 -0.98 -2.50
CA SER A 380 0.30 -1.15 -2.29
C SER A 380 0.61 -2.64 -2.14
N THR A 381 1.89 -3.01 -2.17
CA THR A 381 2.24 -4.43 -2.13
C THR A 381 2.35 -4.97 -0.71
N ASP A 382 2.88 -4.20 0.24
CA ASP A 382 3.39 -4.72 1.51
C ASP A 382 4.25 -5.96 1.26
N SER A 383 5.15 -5.86 0.30
CA SER A 383 6.03 -6.97 -0.05
C SER A 383 7.16 -7.06 0.98
N HIS A 384 7.39 -8.26 1.52
CA HIS A 384 8.56 -8.58 2.35
C HIS A 384 9.56 -9.39 1.54
N THR A 385 9.84 -8.92 0.32
CA THR A 385 10.88 -9.49 -0.56
C THR A 385 11.89 -8.43 -0.99
N ALA A 386 11.68 -7.16 -0.62
CA ALA A 386 12.27 -5.97 -1.23
C ALA A 386 11.91 -5.76 -2.72
N LEU A 387 10.96 -6.52 -3.26
CA LEU A 387 10.49 -6.42 -4.64
C LEU A 387 9.02 -5.96 -4.66
N ALA A 388 8.77 -4.75 -5.17
CA ALA A 388 7.45 -4.14 -5.31
C ALA A 388 6.67 -4.73 -6.52
N THR A 389 6.41 -6.04 -6.49
CA THR A 389 5.77 -6.78 -7.60
C THR A 389 4.27 -6.95 -7.38
N ALA A 390 3.45 -6.22 -8.15
CA ALA A 390 2.00 -6.37 -8.12
C ALA A 390 1.43 -7.13 -9.33
N ASP A 391 2.25 -7.43 -10.35
CA ASP A 391 1.80 -8.08 -11.58
C ASP A 391 1.69 -9.60 -11.41
N GLU A 392 0.57 -10.19 -11.82
CA GLU A 392 0.29 -11.63 -11.69
C GLU A 392 1.35 -12.53 -12.37
N ASN A 393 1.92 -12.09 -13.50
CA ASN A 393 2.96 -12.82 -14.22
C ASN A 393 4.38 -12.64 -13.63
N ASN A 394 4.55 -11.74 -12.67
CA ASN A 394 5.83 -11.34 -12.07
C ASN A 394 5.75 -11.30 -10.52
N PHE A 395 4.84 -12.06 -9.92
CA PHE A 395 4.62 -12.05 -8.47
C PHE A 395 5.67 -12.88 -7.71
N PHE A 396 6.45 -12.22 -6.84
CA PHE A 396 7.49 -12.86 -6.03
C PHE A 396 6.99 -13.37 -4.66
N GLY A 397 5.70 -13.27 -4.37
CA GLY A 397 5.13 -13.74 -3.11
C GLY A 397 5.18 -12.68 -2.00
N LYS A 398 4.50 -12.96 -0.88
CA LYS A 398 4.46 -12.03 0.28
C LYS A 398 5.82 -11.86 0.95
N HIS A 399 6.63 -12.92 1.03
CA HIS A 399 7.94 -12.88 1.69
C HIS A 399 8.96 -13.82 1.04
N ALA A 400 10.25 -13.67 1.36
CA ALA A 400 11.33 -14.43 0.70
C ALA A 400 11.16 -15.97 0.76
N GLY A 401 10.67 -16.50 1.89
CA GLY A 401 10.32 -17.93 2.01
C GLY A 401 9.22 -18.45 1.06
N VAL A 402 8.51 -17.58 0.33
CA VAL A 402 7.49 -17.92 -0.68
C VAL A 402 7.78 -17.30 -2.05
N GLU A 403 9.06 -17.06 -2.34
CA GLU A 403 9.51 -16.76 -3.71
C GLU A 403 9.14 -17.89 -4.70
N PRO A 404 9.07 -17.60 -6.02
CA PRO A 404 8.52 -18.52 -7.01
C PRO A 404 9.06 -19.95 -6.93
N ASN A 405 8.17 -20.92 -6.70
CA ASN A 405 8.50 -22.35 -6.63
C ASN A 405 7.24 -23.25 -6.79
N ALA A 406 7.45 -24.56 -6.96
CA ALA A 406 6.39 -25.54 -7.20
C ALA A 406 5.42 -25.78 -6.01
N LYS A 407 5.71 -25.28 -4.82
CA LYS A 407 4.98 -25.59 -3.58
C LYS A 407 4.22 -24.39 -3.01
N ARG A 408 4.68 -23.16 -3.25
CA ARG A 408 4.20 -21.97 -2.53
C ARG A 408 2.69 -21.76 -2.59
N ALA A 409 2.05 -22.05 -3.74
CA ALA A 409 0.61 -21.87 -3.93
C ALA A 409 -0.25 -22.72 -2.97
N SER A 410 0.22 -23.92 -2.63
CA SER A 410 -0.56 -24.91 -1.86
C SER A 410 -0.07 -25.10 -0.42
N GLN A 411 1.01 -24.42 -0.04
CA GLN A 411 1.51 -24.46 1.33
C GLN A 411 0.66 -23.58 2.25
N ALA A 412 0.54 -23.99 3.51
CA ALA A 412 -0.08 -23.16 4.53
C ALA A 412 0.76 -21.89 4.78
N GLN A 413 0.10 -20.73 4.82
CA GLN A 413 0.71 -19.42 4.95
C GLN A 413 -0.06 -18.59 6.00
N ASN A 414 0.34 -18.69 7.27
CA ASN A 414 -0.01 -17.68 8.28
C ASN A 414 0.96 -17.71 9.46
N LEU A 415 1.04 -16.57 10.15
CA LEU A 415 2.08 -16.24 11.13
C LEU A 415 1.93 -16.96 12.48
N GLY A 416 0.73 -17.45 12.82
CA GLY A 416 0.48 -18.07 14.13
C GLY A 416 0.29 -19.58 14.06
N THR A 417 -0.89 -20.02 13.62
CA THR A 417 -1.32 -21.42 13.80
C THR A 417 -0.95 -22.33 12.63
N ARG A 418 -0.58 -21.76 11.47
CA ARG A 418 -0.45 -22.44 10.17
C ARG A 418 -1.74 -23.15 9.72
N VAL A 419 -2.90 -22.73 10.25
CA VAL A 419 -4.22 -23.28 9.88
C VAL A 419 -5.00 -22.30 9.01
N GLY A 420 -5.69 -22.81 7.98
CA GLY A 420 -6.77 -22.10 7.27
C GLY A 420 -6.35 -21.16 6.13
N ARG A 421 -5.13 -20.64 6.12
CA ARG A 421 -4.62 -19.81 5.01
C ARG A 421 -3.57 -20.55 4.19
N PHE A 422 -3.65 -20.45 2.87
CA PHE A 422 -2.74 -21.07 1.91
C PHE A 422 -2.20 -20.03 0.95
N GLY A 423 -1.07 -20.33 0.29
CA GLY A 423 -0.41 -19.38 -0.61
C GLY A 423 -1.36 -18.78 -1.64
N TRP A 424 -2.21 -19.58 -2.29
CA TRP A 424 -3.12 -19.12 -3.33
C TRP A 424 -4.16 -18.06 -2.87
N HIS A 425 -4.39 -17.91 -1.56
CA HIS A 425 -5.21 -16.83 -1.00
C HIS A 425 -4.56 -15.44 -1.14
N TYR A 426 -3.25 -15.36 -1.36
CA TYR A 426 -2.58 -14.10 -1.63
C TYR A 426 -2.96 -13.54 -3.01
N LEU A 427 -3.28 -12.26 -3.05
CA LEU A 427 -3.29 -11.48 -4.29
C LEU A 427 -1.86 -11.11 -4.69
N ALA A 428 -1.63 -10.83 -5.97
CA ALA A 428 -0.37 -10.23 -6.39
C ALA A 428 -0.28 -8.75 -5.96
N GLY A 429 -1.43 -8.06 -6.00
CA GLY A 429 -1.59 -6.61 -5.91
C GLY A 429 -1.14 -5.92 -4.61
N GLY A 430 -1.08 -4.58 -4.58
CA GLY A 430 -1.52 -3.61 -5.59
C GLY A 430 -0.56 -2.42 -5.78
N TYR A 431 -0.98 -1.42 -6.57
CA TYR A 431 -0.23 -0.18 -6.79
C TYR A 431 -1.06 1.08 -6.51
N ALA A 432 -0.35 2.13 -6.09
CA ALA A 432 -0.89 3.46 -5.86
C ALA A 432 -0.79 4.26 -7.16
N ALA A 433 -1.91 4.88 -7.54
CA ALA A 433 -1.99 5.76 -8.68
C ALA A 433 -2.29 7.18 -8.20
N VAL A 434 -1.41 8.13 -8.52
CA VAL A 434 -1.42 9.48 -7.96
C VAL A 434 -1.52 10.50 -9.09
N TRP A 435 -2.59 11.29 -9.10
CA TRP A 435 -2.67 12.46 -9.95
C TRP A 435 -1.97 13.63 -9.25
N ALA A 436 -0.75 13.93 -9.70
CA ALA A 436 0.10 14.98 -9.17
C ALA A 436 0.32 16.13 -10.17
N THR A 437 0.77 17.27 -9.66
CA THR A 437 1.21 18.40 -10.51
C THR A 437 2.59 18.13 -11.12
N ALA A 438 3.43 17.36 -10.44
CA ALA A 438 4.78 16.97 -10.87
C ALA A 438 5.21 15.66 -10.19
N ASN A 439 6.29 15.03 -10.68
CA ASN A 439 6.96 13.91 -9.99
C ASN A 439 7.96 14.46 -8.95
N THR A 440 7.45 14.97 -7.83
CA THR A 440 8.25 15.45 -6.70
C THR A 440 7.66 14.93 -5.38
N ARG A 441 8.46 14.90 -4.30
CA ARG A 441 7.97 14.50 -2.97
C ARG A 441 6.77 15.34 -2.55
N ALA A 442 6.89 16.65 -2.73
CA ALA A 442 5.83 17.62 -2.44
C ALA A 442 4.55 17.33 -3.24
N ALA A 443 4.64 17.25 -4.56
CA ALA A 443 3.46 17.10 -5.42
C ALA A 443 2.71 15.78 -5.21
N ILE A 444 3.43 14.68 -4.98
CA ILE A 444 2.85 13.36 -4.69
C ILE A 444 2.23 13.34 -3.29
N PHE A 445 2.94 13.83 -2.27
CA PHE A 445 2.41 13.90 -0.91
C PHE A 445 1.17 14.79 -0.84
N ASP A 446 1.21 15.96 -1.46
CA ASP A 446 0.11 16.91 -1.48
C ASP A 446 -1.08 16.35 -2.29
N ALA A 447 -0.84 15.45 -3.26
CA ALA A 447 -1.87 14.68 -3.98
C ALA A 447 -2.59 13.67 -3.09
N MET A 448 -1.83 12.94 -2.27
CA MET A 448 -2.39 12.05 -1.26
C MET A 448 -3.18 12.82 -0.20
N MET A 449 -2.67 13.97 0.27
CA MET A 449 -3.38 14.82 1.24
C MET A 449 -4.72 15.35 0.70
N ARG A 450 -4.78 15.75 -0.58
CA ARG A 450 -6.05 16.16 -1.23
C ARG A 450 -6.89 14.97 -1.73
N ARG A 451 -6.37 13.75 -1.62
CA ARG A 451 -7.01 12.47 -1.99
C ARG A 451 -7.28 12.33 -3.48
N GLU A 452 -6.50 12.97 -4.32
CA GLU A 452 -6.60 12.83 -5.78
C GLU A 452 -5.78 11.62 -6.26
N VAL A 453 -6.14 10.47 -5.71
CA VAL A 453 -5.45 9.20 -5.85
C VAL A 453 -6.45 8.07 -6.06
N TYR A 454 -5.97 6.95 -6.57
CA TYR A 454 -6.77 5.74 -6.69
C TYR A 454 -5.91 4.48 -6.55
N ALA A 455 -6.56 3.36 -6.30
CA ALA A 455 -5.94 2.07 -6.15
C ALA A 455 -6.08 1.24 -7.42
N THR A 456 -5.11 0.36 -7.68
CA THR A 456 -5.26 -0.74 -8.64
C THR A 456 -4.81 -2.04 -7.99
N THR A 457 -5.42 -3.15 -8.38
CA THR A 457 -5.06 -4.49 -7.90
C THR A 457 -3.85 -5.09 -8.63
N GLY A 458 -3.21 -4.31 -9.51
CA GLY A 458 -2.00 -4.69 -10.25
C GLY A 458 -1.88 -3.90 -11.57
N PRO A 459 -2.85 -4.05 -12.50
CA PRO A 459 -2.82 -3.36 -13.79
C PRO A 459 -2.85 -1.84 -13.65
N ARG A 460 -2.03 -1.16 -14.45
CA ARG A 460 -1.88 0.29 -14.46
C ARG A 460 -2.96 1.00 -15.28
N MET A 461 -4.23 0.77 -14.91
CA MET A 461 -5.41 1.39 -15.54
C MET A 461 -5.42 2.90 -15.31
N THR A 462 -5.69 3.71 -16.35
CA THR A 462 -5.82 5.16 -16.18
C THR A 462 -7.26 5.51 -15.82
N VAL A 463 -7.49 6.09 -14.63
CA VAL A 463 -8.83 6.43 -14.14
C VAL A 463 -8.93 7.91 -13.80
N ARG A 464 -9.98 8.55 -14.29
CA ARG A 464 -10.37 9.92 -13.97
C ARG A 464 -11.85 9.98 -13.63
N PHE A 465 -12.15 10.76 -12.60
CA PHE A 465 -13.49 10.88 -12.06
C PHE A 465 -13.68 12.31 -11.57
N PHE A 466 -14.63 13.01 -12.20
CA PHE A 466 -15.04 14.36 -11.84
C PHE A 466 -16.53 14.39 -11.51
N GLY A 467 -16.92 15.15 -10.50
CA GLY A 467 -18.30 15.37 -10.10
C GLY A 467 -18.67 16.85 -10.19
N GLY A 468 -19.85 17.15 -10.72
CA GLY A 468 -20.33 18.52 -10.96
C GLY A 468 -21.83 18.54 -11.22
N TRP A 469 -22.36 19.69 -11.66
CA TRP A 469 -23.79 19.86 -11.91
C TRP A 469 -24.12 19.98 -13.41
N ASP A 470 -23.18 20.53 -14.18
CA ASP A 470 -23.41 20.95 -15.57
C ASP A 470 -22.65 20.11 -16.61
N PHE A 471 -22.08 18.96 -16.21
CA PHE A 471 -21.41 18.07 -17.15
C PHE A 471 -22.39 17.53 -18.22
N ASN A 472 -21.88 17.32 -19.42
CA ASN A 472 -22.59 16.70 -20.53
C ASN A 472 -21.61 16.06 -21.52
N GLU A 473 -22.11 15.19 -22.40
CA GLU A 473 -21.27 14.42 -23.33
C GLU A 473 -20.37 15.28 -24.23
N LYS A 474 -20.74 16.54 -24.53
CA LYS A 474 -19.90 17.43 -25.36
C LYS A 474 -18.63 17.87 -24.64
N ASP A 475 -18.57 17.76 -23.31
CA ASP A 475 -17.37 18.11 -22.53
C ASP A 475 -16.19 17.20 -22.89
N PHE A 476 -16.45 15.97 -23.33
CA PHE A 476 -15.43 15.03 -23.80
C PHE A 476 -14.79 15.42 -25.14
N ALA A 477 -15.41 16.32 -25.92
CA ALA A 477 -14.92 16.72 -27.25
C ALA A 477 -13.81 17.78 -27.23
N SER A 478 -13.44 18.29 -26.05
CA SER A 478 -12.39 19.30 -25.85
C SER A 478 -11.30 18.78 -24.89
N ASP A 479 -10.46 19.66 -24.35
CA ASP A 479 -9.62 19.33 -23.18
C ASP A 479 -10.53 19.08 -21.96
N TRP A 480 -11.04 17.86 -21.89
CA TRP A 480 -12.08 17.46 -20.95
C TRP A 480 -11.57 17.38 -19.52
N VAL A 481 -10.27 17.19 -19.31
CA VAL A 481 -9.66 17.22 -17.97
C VAL A 481 -9.72 18.65 -17.43
N LYS A 482 -9.33 19.64 -18.26
CA LYS A 482 -9.50 21.06 -17.91
C LYS A 482 -10.97 21.42 -17.66
N ALA A 483 -11.89 20.91 -18.47
CA ALA A 483 -13.33 21.07 -18.23
C ALA A 483 -13.76 20.44 -16.89
N GLY A 484 -13.22 19.28 -16.53
CA GLY A 484 -13.43 18.61 -15.25
C GLY A 484 -13.09 19.47 -14.05
N TYR A 485 -11.90 20.08 -14.04
CA TYR A 485 -11.49 21.01 -12.97
C TYR A 485 -12.26 22.34 -13.00
N ALA A 486 -12.68 22.81 -14.18
CA ALA A 486 -13.37 24.10 -14.29
C ALA A 486 -14.85 24.03 -13.90
N LYS A 487 -15.53 22.91 -14.17
CA LYS A 487 -16.99 22.75 -13.99
C LYS A 487 -17.37 21.88 -12.78
N GLY A 488 -16.40 21.26 -12.12
CA GLY A 488 -16.65 20.31 -11.05
C GLY A 488 -15.46 20.15 -10.13
N VAL A 489 -15.42 19.00 -9.46
CA VAL A 489 -14.37 18.63 -8.51
C VAL A 489 -13.83 17.24 -8.87
N PRO A 490 -12.52 16.97 -8.68
CA PRO A 490 -11.93 15.66 -8.93
C PRO A 490 -12.29 14.66 -7.81
N MET A 491 -11.97 13.38 -8.04
CA MET A 491 -11.96 12.35 -7.00
C MET A 491 -11.25 12.83 -5.73
N GLY A 492 -11.76 12.45 -4.56
CA GLY A 492 -11.23 12.86 -3.26
C GLY A 492 -11.76 14.21 -2.72
N ALA A 493 -12.48 14.98 -3.55
CA ALA A 493 -12.98 16.30 -3.18
C ALA A 493 -14.44 16.29 -2.64
N ASP A 494 -14.84 17.45 -2.13
CA ASP A 494 -16.21 17.76 -1.73
C ASP A 494 -16.98 18.44 -2.86
N LEU A 495 -18.04 17.80 -3.36
CA LEU A 495 -19.01 18.41 -4.24
C LEU A 495 -19.96 19.30 -3.41
N LYS A 496 -19.87 20.61 -3.65
CA LYS A 496 -20.73 21.61 -3.02
C LYS A 496 -22.19 21.50 -3.51
N PRO A 497 -23.19 21.83 -2.67
CA PRO A 497 -24.59 21.87 -3.10
C PRO A 497 -24.80 22.72 -4.36
N GLY A 498 -25.65 22.22 -5.26
CA GLY A 498 -26.00 22.87 -6.52
C GLY A 498 -27.39 22.45 -6.99
N ASN A 499 -27.69 22.72 -8.26
CA ASN A 499 -29.03 22.54 -8.83
C ASN A 499 -29.16 21.20 -9.55
N GLY A 500 -30.29 20.52 -9.33
CA GLY A 500 -30.59 19.24 -9.98
C GLY A 500 -29.91 18.04 -9.29
N ALA A 501 -29.59 17.01 -10.07
CA ALA A 501 -28.82 15.85 -9.63
C ALA A 501 -27.36 16.00 -10.07
N PRO A 502 -26.40 15.53 -9.27
CA PRO A 502 -24.99 15.59 -9.62
C PRO A 502 -24.72 14.70 -10.83
N LYS A 503 -23.83 15.18 -11.68
CA LYS A 503 -23.33 14.51 -12.86
C LYS A 503 -21.87 14.19 -12.68
N PHE A 504 -21.49 13.02 -13.18
CA PHE A 504 -20.17 12.46 -13.01
C PHE A 504 -19.56 12.16 -14.36
N MET A 505 -18.47 12.85 -14.68
CA MET A 505 -17.68 12.63 -15.88
C MET A 505 -16.59 11.61 -15.53
N ILE A 506 -16.69 10.43 -16.13
CA ILE A 506 -15.85 9.27 -15.81
C ILE A 506 -15.12 8.83 -17.08
N SER A 507 -13.81 8.57 -16.94
CA SER A 507 -12.98 8.00 -18.00
C SER A 507 -12.11 6.90 -17.40
N ALA A 508 -12.18 5.72 -18.00
CA ALA A 508 -11.32 4.58 -17.68
C ALA A 508 -10.66 4.08 -18.97
N LEU A 509 -9.35 4.00 -18.96
CA LEU A 509 -8.55 3.38 -20.01
C LEU A 509 -7.86 2.15 -19.41
N LYS A 510 -7.88 1.05 -20.16
CA LYS A 510 -7.11 -0.15 -19.79
C LYS A 510 -5.64 0.18 -19.54
N ASP A 511 -4.97 -0.70 -18.80
CA ASP A 511 -3.53 -0.75 -18.88
C ASP A 511 -3.13 -1.08 -20.34
N PRO A 512 -2.27 -0.29 -21.01
CA PRO A 512 -1.82 -0.58 -22.37
C PRO A 512 -1.21 -1.99 -22.54
N MET A 513 -0.71 -2.58 -21.45
CA MET A 513 -0.12 -3.92 -21.40
C MET A 513 -1.05 -4.97 -20.80
N GLY A 514 -2.26 -4.56 -20.37
CA GLY A 514 -3.24 -5.39 -19.70
C GLY A 514 -4.48 -5.71 -20.54
N ALA A 515 -5.51 -6.17 -19.83
CA ALA A 515 -6.72 -6.65 -20.46
C ALA A 515 -7.70 -5.52 -20.79
N ASN A 516 -8.62 -5.76 -21.71
CA ASN A 516 -9.71 -4.82 -21.98
C ASN A 516 -10.64 -4.70 -20.76
N LEU A 517 -11.40 -3.61 -20.72
CA LEU A 517 -12.32 -3.32 -19.63
C LEU A 517 -13.65 -4.07 -19.82
N ASP A 518 -14.17 -4.66 -18.72
CA ASP A 518 -15.55 -5.16 -18.65
C ASP A 518 -16.51 -3.99 -18.48
N ARG A 519 -16.35 -3.26 -17.37
CA ARG A 519 -17.31 -2.23 -16.96
C ARG A 519 -16.75 -1.22 -15.98
N VAL A 520 -17.44 -0.09 -15.92
CA VAL A 520 -17.27 0.91 -14.89
C VAL A 520 -18.54 0.99 -14.05
N GLN A 521 -18.35 0.95 -12.73
CA GLN A 521 -19.39 1.06 -11.74
C GLN A 521 -19.21 2.31 -10.90
N VAL A 522 -20.32 2.95 -10.53
CA VAL A 522 -20.35 3.95 -9.47
C VAL A 522 -20.95 3.29 -8.23
N VAL A 523 -20.19 3.27 -7.14
CA VAL A 523 -20.66 2.84 -5.83
C VAL A 523 -21.05 4.08 -5.02
N LYS A 524 -22.34 4.17 -4.69
CA LYS A 524 -22.92 5.22 -3.86
C LYS A 524 -23.15 4.68 -2.46
N GLY A 525 -22.69 5.40 -1.45
CA GLY A 525 -23.04 5.15 -0.05
C GLY A 525 -23.66 6.39 0.61
N TRP A 526 -24.67 6.19 1.46
CA TRP A 526 -25.36 7.29 2.13
C TRP A 526 -25.94 6.88 3.48
N VAL A 527 -26.39 7.87 4.24
CA VAL A 527 -27.16 7.68 5.47
C VAL A 527 -28.60 8.14 5.20
N ASN A 528 -29.56 7.23 5.27
CA ASN A 528 -30.95 7.58 4.99
C ASN A 528 -31.61 8.38 6.13
N ALA A 529 -32.85 8.82 5.93
CA ALA A 529 -33.60 9.61 6.92
C ALA A 529 -33.79 8.92 8.28
N SER A 530 -33.73 7.57 8.35
CA SER A 530 -33.79 6.82 9.62
C SER A 530 -32.43 6.60 10.28
N GLY A 531 -31.35 7.17 9.72
CA GLY A 531 -29.99 7.01 10.22
C GLY A 531 -29.33 5.69 9.86
N LYS A 532 -29.95 4.88 8.99
CA LYS A 532 -29.37 3.61 8.52
C LYS A 532 -28.39 3.86 7.38
N LEU A 533 -27.28 3.14 7.42
CA LEU A 533 -26.28 3.08 6.35
C LEU A 533 -26.89 2.35 5.14
N GLN A 534 -26.66 2.88 3.95
CA GLN A 534 -27.15 2.34 2.70
C GLN A 534 -26.05 2.38 1.64
N GLU A 535 -26.13 1.47 0.68
CA GLU A 535 -25.28 1.49 -0.50
C GLU A 535 -26.04 1.02 -1.74
N LYS A 536 -25.53 1.42 -2.90
CA LYS A 536 -25.97 0.94 -4.19
C LYS A 536 -24.84 0.98 -5.20
N VAL A 537 -24.73 -0.07 -5.99
CA VAL A 537 -23.79 -0.17 -7.11
C VAL A 537 -24.57 0.06 -8.40
N PHE A 538 -24.06 0.96 -9.25
CA PHE A 538 -24.62 1.24 -10.57
C PHE A 538 -23.60 0.84 -11.63
N ASP A 539 -23.94 -0.08 -12.53
CA ASP A 539 -23.20 -0.26 -13.79
C ASP A 539 -23.52 0.96 -14.69
N VAL A 540 -22.56 1.88 -14.84
CA VAL A 540 -22.78 3.17 -15.52
C VAL A 540 -22.36 3.17 -16.98
N VAL A 541 -21.37 2.34 -17.33
CA VAL A 541 -20.95 2.06 -18.70
C VAL A 541 -20.24 0.70 -18.72
N TRP A 542 -20.44 -0.10 -19.77
CA TRP A 542 -19.86 -1.42 -19.91
C TRP A 542 -19.57 -1.74 -21.36
N ALA A 543 -18.62 -2.64 -21.57
CA ALA A 543 -18.18 -3.04 -22.88
C ALA A 543 -19.16 -3.98 -23.58
N ASP A 544 -19.08 -4.05 -24.91
CA ASP A 544 -19.99 -4.84 -25.76
C ASP A 544 -21.48 -4.54 -25.44
N ALA A 545 -21.80 -3.28 -25.16
CA ALA A 545 -23.14 -2.88 -24.70
C ALA A 545 -24.26 -3.18 -25.72
N ASP A 546 -23.92 -3.25 -27.01
CA ASP A 546 -24.80 -3.70 -28.09
C ASP A 546 -25.25 -5.16 -27.90
N LYS A 547 -24.34 -6.02 -27.43
CA LYS A 547 -24.57 -7.46 -27.20
C LYS A 547 -24.98 -7.80 -25.77
N ARG A 548 -24.61 -6.96 -24.80
CA ARG A 548 -24.81 -7.17 -23.36
C ARG A 548 -25.86 -6.22 -22.81
N GLN A 549 -27.10 -6.40 -23.27
CA GLN A 549 -28.24 -5.63 -22.76
C GLN A 549 -28.53 -5.99 -21.29
N LYS A 550 -28.86 -4.99 -20.46
CA LYS A 550 -29.24 -5.22 -19.07
C LYS A 550 -30.48 -6.10 -18.97
N GLY A 551 -30.44 -7.08 -18.06
CA GLY A 551 -31.58 -7.94 -17.77
C GLY A 551 -32.70 -7.18 -17.04
N ALA A 552 -33.88 -7.81 -16.90
CA ALA A 552 -35.01 -7.24 -16.17
C ALA A 552 -34.70 -6.94 -14.68
N ASN A 553 -33.68 -7.60 -14.11
CA ASN A 553 -33.16 -7.35 -12.77
C ASN A 553 -32.17 -6.16 -12.71
N GLY A 554 -31.95 -5.45 -13.81
CA GLY A 554 -31.03 -4.32 -13.92
C GLY A 554 -29.54 -4.69 -14.01
N LYS A 555 -29.19 -5.99 -14.00
CA LYS A 555 -27.80 -6.46 -14.06
C LYS A 555 -27.30 -6.58 -15.50
N VAL A 556 -26.03 -6.26 -15.70
CA VAL A 556 -25.34 -6.49 -16.98
C VAL A 556 -24.84 -7.94 -17.05
N PRO A 557 -25.13 -8.69 -18.13
CA PRO A 557 -24.58 -10.03 -18.34
C PRO A 557 -23.05 -10.08 -18.19
N ALA A 558 -22.49 -11.21 -17.78
CA ALA A 558 -21.04 -11.38 -17.69
C ALA A 558 -20.36 -11.11 -19.04
N VAL A 559 -19.15 -10.51 -19.02
CA VAL A 559 -18.40 -10.15 -20.24
C VAL A 559 -17.92 -11.37 -21.03
N GLY A 560 -17.85 -12.53 -20.38
CA GLY A 560 -17.27 -13.74 -20.93
C GLY A 560 -15.87 -13.98 -20.38
N ASP A 561 -15.16 -14.92 -20.99
CA ASP A 561 -13.85 -15.38 -20.53
C ASP A 561 -13.00 -15.80 -21.73
N THR A 562 -11.82 -15.20 -21.86
CA THR A 562 -10.85 -15.50 -22.92
C THR A 562 -9.56 -16.12 -22.38
N VAL A 563 -9.51 -16.46 -21.09
CA VAL A 563 -8.33 -17.03 -20.44
C VAL A 563 -8.05 -18.42 -21.00
N ASN A 564 -6.86 -18.57 -21.57
CA ASN A 564 -6.29 -19.85 -21.93
C ASN A 564 -5.48 -20.40 -20.75
N ILE A 565 -6.11 -21.31 -20.00
CA ILE A 565 -5.52 -21.96 -18.82
C ILE A 565 -4.22 -22.70 -19.18
N ALA A 566 -4.17 -23.38 -20.33
CA ALA A 566 -2.99 -24.17 -20.73
C ALA A 566 -1.76 -23.31 -21.05
N LYS A 567 -1.93 -22.00 -21.26
CA LYS A 567 -0.86 -21.07 -21.64
C LYS A 567 -0.66 -19.91 -20.67
N ALA A 568 -1.48 -19.79 -19.62
CA ALA A 568 -1.56 -18.60 -18.76
C ALA A 568 -1.58 -17.31 -19.59
N SER A 569 -2.50 -17.25 -20.56
CA SER A 569 -2.67 -16.11 -21.45
C SER A 569 -4.15 -15.81 -21.63
N TYR A 570 -4.48 -14.70 -22.29
CA TYR A 570 -5.84 -14.31 -22.62
C TYR A 570 -5.82 -13.53 -23.94
N THR A 571 -7.00 -13.26 -24.51
CA THR A 571 -7.12 -12.40 -25.69
C THR A 571 -8.08 -11.25 -25.41
N ASN A 572 -7.79 -10.10 -26.01
CA ASN A 572 -8.63 -8.91 -25.93
C ASN A 572 -9.73 -8.93 -27.01
N SER A 573 -10.35 -10.09 -27.25
CA SER A 573 -11.43 -10.25 -28.23
C SER A 573 -12.82 -9.90 -27.67
N ILE A 574 -12.90 -9.64 -26.36
CA ILE A 574 -14.08 -9.15 -25.63
C ILE A 574 -13.64 -7.93 -24.80
N GLY A 575 -14.60 -7.14 -24.33
CA GLY A 575 -14.30 -5.94 -23.55
C GLY A 575 -13.78 -4.80 -24.42
N ASP A 576 -13.78 -3.59 -23.87
CA ASP A 576 -13.38 -2.38 -24.60
C ASP A 576 -12.09 -1.77 -24.04
N PRO A 577 -11.23 -1.16 -24.88
CA PRO A 577 -9.99 -0.54 -24.39
C PRO A 577 -10.25 0.73 -23.56
N GLU A 578 -11.35 1.43 -23.81
CA GLU A 578 -11.73 2.67 -23.14
C GLU A 578 -13.23 2.66 -22.82
N LEU A 579 -13.60 3.12 -21.63
CA LEU A 579 -14.98 3.35 -21.22
C LEU A 579 -15.13 4.78 -20.68
N ARG A 580 -16.02 5.56 -21.29
CA ARG A 580 -16.32 6.95 -20.91
C ARG A 580 -17.83 7.15 -20.79
N VAL A 581 -18.23 7.98 -19.82
CA VAL A 581 -19.63 8.33 -19.62
C VAL A 581 -19.76 9.64 -18.84
N VAL A 582 -20.79 10.43 -19.14
CA VAL A 582 -21.33 11.42 -18.20
C VAL A 582 -22.58 10.82 -17.55
N TRP A 583 -22.44 10.32 -16.33
CA TRP A 583 -23.52 9.65 -15.59
C TRP A 583 -24.20 10.61 -14.61
N THR A 584 -25.53 10.61 -14.57
CA THR A 584 -26.32 11.37 -13.60
C THR A 584 -26.88 10.43 -12.55
N ASP A 585 -26.78 10.77 -11.26
CA ASP A 585 -27.37 9.96 -10.18
C ASP A 585 -28.90 9.99 -10.26
N PRO A 586 -29.57 8.87 -10.61
CA PRO A 586 -31.03 8.83 -10.77
C PRO A 586 -31.77 8.83 -9.43
N GLU A 587 -31.07 8.55 -8.33
CA GLU A 587 -31.65 8.40 -6.99
C GLU A 587 -31.06 9.46 -6.04
N PHE A 588 -30.66 10.61 -6.59
CA PHE A 588 -30.10 11.69 -5.81
C PHE A 588 -31.14 12.30 -4.87
N ASP A 589 -30.78 12.40 -3.59
CA ASP A 589 -31.51 13.19 -2.61
C ASP A 589 -30.60 14.32 -2.11
N ARG A 590 -30.99 15.55 -2.45
CA ARG A 590 -30.27 16.77 -2.07
C ARG A 590 -30.15 16.97 -0.57
N ASN A 591 -30.97 16.31 0.25
CA ASN A 591 -30.96 16.46 1.71
C ASN A 591 -30.12 15.40 2.43
N THR A 592 -29.57 14.44 1.68
CA THR A 592 -28.86 13.29 2.22
C THR A 592 -27.36 13.43 2.00
N ARG A 593 -26.55 13.15 3.03
CA ARG A 593 -25.09 13.01 2.87
C ARG A 593 -24.78 11.75 2.10
N ALA A 594 -23.92 11.84 1.11
CA ALA A 594 -23.52 10.71 0.28
C ALA A 594 -22.04 10.79 -0.11
N PHE A 595 -21.49 9.66 -0.51
CA PHE A 595 -20.24 9.59 -1.26
C PHE A 595 -20.44 8.74 -2.52
N TYR A 596 -19.56 8.95 -3.49
CA TYR A 596 -19.52 8.22 -4.76
C TYR A 596 -18.07 7.85 -5.02
N TYR A 597 -17.76 6.59 -5.31
CA TYR A 597 -16.48 6.20 -5.89
C TYR A 597 -16.68 5.31 -7.12
N VAL A 598 -15.67 5.28 -7.97
CA VAL A 598 -15.67 4.49 -9.20
C VAL A 598 -14.93 3.18 -8.95
N ARG A 599 -15.53 2.07 -9.41
CA ARG A 599 -14.88 0.76 -9.54
C ARG A 599 -14.79 0.41 -11.03
N VAL A 600 -13.57 0.25 -11.54
CA VAL A 600 -13.30 -0.21 -12.91
C VAL A 600 -12.93 -1.68 -12.85
N ILE A 601 -13.47 -2.50 -13.75
CA ILE A 601 -13.25 -3.95 -13.77
C ILE A 601 -12.76 -4.33 -15.17
N GLU A 602 -11.67 -5.09 -15.26
CA GLU A 602 -11.22 -5.69 -16.52
C GLU A 602 -11.84 -7.07 -16.77
N ILE A 603 -11.71 -7.54 -18.02
CA ILE A 603 -12.06 -8.92 -18.37
C ILE A 603 -11.19 -9.92 -17.60
N PRO A 604 -11.61 -11.20 -17.47
CA PRO A 604 -10.82 -12.19 -16.74
C PRO A 604 -9.38 -12.34 -17.25
N THR A 605 -8.42 -12.39 -16.33
CA THR A 605 -6.99 -12.62 -16.57
C THR A 605 -6.44 -13.79 -15.75
N PRO A 606 -5.33 -14.43 -16.19
CA PRO A 606 -4.61 -15.43 -15.39
C PRO A 606 -4.10 -14.90 -14.04
N ARG A 607 -4.29 -15.67 -12.96
CA ARG A 607 -3.62 -15.42 -11.66
C ARG A 607 -2.23 -16.03 -11.59
N TRP A 608 -1.38 -15.53 -10.70
CA TRP A 608 0.00 -15.97 -10.45
C TRP A 608 0.11 -17.46 -10.18
N VAL A 609 -0.89 -18.06 -9.52
CA VAL A 609 -0.93 -19.50 -9.25
C VAL A 609 -0.96 -20.34 -10.52
N LEU A 610 -1.57 -19.81 -11.58
CA LEU A 610 -1.59 -20.46 -12.89
C LEU A 610 -0.23 -20.36 -13.57
N PHE A 611 0.42 -19.19 -13.49
CA PHE A 611 1.80 -19.04 -13.98
C PHE A 611 2.75 -20.00 -13.26
N ASP A 612 2.62 -20.16 -11.95
CA ASP A 612 3.42 -21.11 -11.18
C ASP A 612 3.16 -22.57 -11.56
N ALA A 613 1.90 -22.94 -11.77
CA ALA A 613 1.53 -24.28 -12.21
C ALA A 613 2.22 -24.64 -13.54
N LEU A 614 2.26 -23.70 -14.49
CA LEU A 614 2.87 -23.91 -15.80
C LEU A 614 4.41 -23.80 -15.78
N ARG A 615 4.98 -22.82 -15.04
CA ARG A 615 6.43 -22.57 -15.02
C ARG A 615 7.18 -23.55 -14.12
N TYR A 616 6.57 -23.97 -13.01
CA TYR A 616 7.24 -24.75 -11.96
C TYR A 616 6.58 -26.09 -11.68
N GLY A 617 5.50 -26.45 -12.39
CA GLY A 617 4.78 -27.71 -12.14
C GLY A 617 4.05 -27.73 -10.80
N ALA A 618 3.60 -26.56 -10.30
CA ALA A 618 2.94 -26.46 -9.01
C ALA A 618 1.64 -27.27 -8.95
N LYS A 619 1.49 -28.09 -7.90
CA LYS A 619 0.26 -28.85 -7.64
C LYS A 619 -0.69 -27.98 -6.82
N LEU A 620 -1.83 -27.63 -7.40
CA LEU A 620 -2.79 -26.71 -6.80
C LEU A 620 -3.84 -27.45 -5.95
N LEU A 621 -4.26 -26.83 -4.84
CA LEU A 621 -5.32 -27.35 -3.99
C LEU A 621 -6.68 -27.25 -4.69
N PRO A 622 -7.64 -28.15 -4.38
CA PRO A 622 -9.03 -27.97 -4.81
C PRO A 622 -9.57 -26.59 -4.40
N GLY A 623 -10.31 -25.95 -5.30
CA GLY A 623 -10.86 -24.60 -5.07
C GLY A 623 -9.88 -23.45 -5.33
N THR A 624 -8.62 -23.72 -5.69
CA THR A 624 -7.67 -22.67 -6.09
C THR A 624 -8.21 -21.87 -7.28
N GLU A 625 -8.35 -20.57 -7.09
CA GLU A 625 -8.78 -19.64 -8.13
C GLU A 625 -7.65 -19.39 -9.14
N LEU A 626 -7.88 -19.72 -10.40
CA LEU A 626 -6.87 -19.60 -11.47
C LEU A 626 -6.97 -18.31 -12.28
N LYS A 627 -8.02 -17.53 -12.05
CA LYS A 627 -8.36 -16.33 -12.81
C LYS A 627 -8.75 -15.21 -11.85
N ALA A 628 -8.44 -13.98 -12.24
CA ALA A 628 -8.86 -12.77 -11.54
C ALA A 628 -9.61 -11.88 -12.52
N GLN A 629 -10.43 -10.99 -11.98
CA GLN A 629 -10.88 -9.79 -12.69
C GLN A 629 -10.32 -8.62 -11.92
N GLU A 630 -9.15 -8.17 -12.37
CA GLU A 630 -8.45 -7.04 -11.78
C GLU A 630 -9.29 -5.77 -11.90
N ARG A 631 -8.96 -4.79 -11.08
CA ARG A 631 -9.81 -3.63 -10.87
C ARG A 631 -9.06 -2.42 -10.37
N ALA A 632 -9.69 -1.27 -10.53
CA ALA A 632 -9.28 -0.02 -9.95
C ALA A 632 -10.39 0.57 -9.08
N TYR A 633 -10.01 1.29 -8.02
CA TYR A 633 -10.93 1.96 -7.10
C TYR A 633 -10.54 3.42 -6.95
N SER A 634 -11.40 4.36 -7.36
CA SER A 634 -11.14 5.79 -7.18
C SER A 634 -11.30 6.23 -5.73
N SER A 635 -10.62 7.31 -5.35
CA SER A 635 -11.02 8.03 -4.13
C SER A 635 -12.45 8.55 -4.23
N PRO A 636 -13.21 8.64 -3.12
CA PRO A 636 -14.61 9.07 -3.19
C PRO A 636 -14.76 10.58 -3.42
N ILE A 637 -15.78 10.98 -4.18
CA ILE A 637 -16.34 12.33 -4.18
C ILE A 637 -17.45 12.39 -3.14
N TRP A 638 -17.43 13.42 -2.28
CA TRP A 638 -18.35 13.55 -1.15
C TRP A 638 -19.39 14.62 -1.42
N TYR A 639 -20.63 14.38 -1.00
CA TYR A 639 -21.71 15.36 -1.02
C TYR A 639 -22.23 15.59 0.41
N ASN A 640 -22.22 16.85 0.85
CA ASN A 640 -22.76 17.24 2.15
C ASN A 640 -23.72 18.44 2.00
N PRO A 641 -25.01 18.29 2.34
CA PRO A 641 -26.02 19.32 2.14
C PRO A 641 -25.86 20.55 3.06
N LYS A 642 -25.10 20.45 4.15
CA LYS A 642 -24.98 21.50 5.18
C LYS A 642 -23.72 22.38 5.08
N LYS A 643 -22.82 22.11 4.14
CA LYS A 643 -21.58 22.90 3.96
C LYS A 643 -21.69 23.86 2.78
N SER A 644 -22.35 25.01 2.97
CA SER A 644 -22.15 26.19 2.12
C SER A 644 -20.76 26.75 2.38
#